data_AF-A0A843FDU6-F1
#
_entry.id   AF-A0A843FDU6-F1
#
_cell.length_a   1.000
_cell.length_b   1.000
_cell.length_c   1.000
_cell.angle_alpha   90.00
_cell.angle_beta   90.00
_cell.angle_gamma   90.00
#
_symmetry.space_group_name_H-M   'P 1'
#
loop_
_entity.id
_entity.type
_entity.pdbx_description
1 polymer ?
#
loop_
_entity_poly.entity_id
_entity_poly.type
_entity_poly.pdbx_seq_one_letter_code
_entity_poly.pdbx_strand_id
1 'polypeptide(L)'
;LIATYDLEIELTSCSFERTGYTFSGWSHSADGPISFSDGHEVENLATGEDGNDTIILYAKWSANTYAVNFNSNDGSSREISRTFTYDSDESLPTGLFIRVGHSFLGWSTESSGEVIRADGARVNNLSTGGTIELYALWSVNTYRIHFVDTGDSVIGDIVKQYGSDIVAPDDPVRKGYTFIGWDTEIPESMPGNDVTIAATWVANTYSVIFMSNGGTGYMLSLDIVYDTEVELTPCSFERTGYSFIGWSRSTNGVVSFSDGEKVRNLATGVTDDDAVILYAKWSANTYVVNFNSNHGENEKISRTFVYDSDESLPTGLFSRVGHTLSGWALEHSGNCIRVDGAKVDNISTGESVELYAVWSVNTYRVQFTNTGDSIIDDIVASYGSLITAPDDPVREGYTFTGWDAEVPKTMPANDLVIGAGWSVNTYRIHFTNTGDSVIHDIVMVYGSSITSPDDPVRKGYTFMDWSADVPDTMPAKNLIIEAIWVANTYFIRFMSNGGSGSMSPLTTTYDSDTELKGCSFERVGYTFMGWSLSSGGPVSFIDGHIVRNLVTGADGDDTVILYAKWSANTYTVDFNSNDGEDGVESHTFTYDSDESLPVGLFTRVGHTLLGWALEPSGELVRGDGVKADNLATDGRMDLYAVWSVNIYRIQFVDTGDSIIDDIVAPYGSSIIAPDDPVYKGHTFTGWDSKVPESVPAKDLTISATWSINSYVISFEGCELDDMVVEFGTVLDLTDPTRIGYDFTGWYEEVPISMPDHGLTFTATWSACKVHVGFHGFDELELIVDYDSEYGELPVVSRPGHDFRGWYADESLSIPIVSDVKVTNPSDHMLYGHFVKIWALSLHPDDPEHGCVEGSGVFDDGTLVSFEAVANEGFAFIRWTDGNRDPERELRLDSDLELTAVFSRVRTISLMTDTGVRMLDCPTGESVPLPTCDHSKKGFEFIGWTDGKQRYPASSQFI
;
A
#
# COMPACT_ATOMS: atom_id res chain seq x y z
N LEU A 1 -46.46 99.14 -80.70
CA LEU A 1 -46.45 99.09 -82.18
C LEU A 1 -47.69 99.83 -82.69
N ILE A 2 -47.62 100.52 -83.83
CA ILE A 2 -48.80 101.08 -84.53
C ILE A 2 -48.88 100.38 -85.88
N ALA A 3 -49.97 99.68 -86.15
CA ALA A 3 -50.23 98.98 -87.40
C ALA A 3 -51.17 99.82 -88.28
N THR A 4 -51.11 99.64 -89.61
CA THR A 4 -52.08 100.20 -90.55
C THR A 4 -52.89 99.05 -91.15
N TYR A 5 -54.18 99.25 -91.38
CA TYR A 5 -55.06 98.23 -91.97
C TYR A 5 -54.66 97.92 -93.43
N ASP A 6 -54.80 96.66 -93.85
CA ASP A 6 -54.33 96.08 -95.12
C ASP A 6 -52.82 96.26 -95.39
N LEU A 7 -52.01 96.28 -94.32
CA LEU A 7 -50.54 96.26 -94.37
C LEU A 7 -50.00 95.31 -93.29
N GLU A 8 -49.24 94.29 -93.73
CA GLU A 8 -48.46 93.42 -92.84
C GLU A 8 -47.45 94.25 -92.01
N ILE A 9 -47.32 93.90 -90.72
CA ILE A 9 -46.34 94.50 -89.82
C ILE A 9 -45.78 93.45 -88.84
N GLU A 10 -44.48 93.50 -88.59
CA GLU A 10 -43.81 92.62 -87.63
C GLU A 10 -44.11 93.06 -86.18
N LEU A 11 -44.57 92.12 -85.35
CA LEU A 11 -44.67 92.33 -83.90
C LEU A 11 -43.29 92.65 -83.32
N THR A 12 -43.19 93.71 -82.52
CA THR A 12 -41.92 94.07 -81.86
C THR A 12 -41.46 92.93 -80.97
N SER A 13 -40.21 92.47 -81.17
CA SER A 13 -39.59 91.40 -80.39
C SER A 13 -39.65 91.68 -78.88
N CYS A 14 -39.82 90.62 -78.09
CA CYS A 14 -40.05 90.71 -76.66
C CYS A 14 -38.83 91.26 -75.92
N SER A 15 -39.03 92.40 -75.24
CA SER A 15 -38.03 93.06 -74.39
C SER A 15 -38.32 92.92 -72.89
N PHE A 16 -39.33 92.11 -72.54
CA PHE A 16 -39.56 91.72 -71.16
C PHE A 16 -38.62 90.57 -70.77
N GLU A 17 -38.24 90.50 -69.50
CA GLU A 17 -37.44 89.41 -68.94
C GLU A 17 -38.16 88.80 -67.72
N ARG A 18 -38.03 87.47 -67.55
CA ARG A 18 -38.52 86.76 -66.37
C ARG A 18 -37.48 85.72 -65.95
N THR A 19 -36.76 85.99 -64.86
CA THR A 19 -35.71 85.11 -64.33
C THR A 19 -36.20 83.67 -64.16
N GLY A 20 -35.45 82.70 -64.69
CA GLY A 20 -35.80 81.28 -64.65
C GLY A 20 -36.83 80.83 -65.69
N TYR A 21 -37.26 81.71 -66.60
CA TYR A 21 -38.22 81.40 -67.66
C TYR A 21 -37.75 81.90 -69.03
N THR A 22 -38.11 81.17 -70.09
CA THR A 22 -37.89 81.56 -71.48
C THR A 22 -39.19 82.11 -72.07
N PHE A 23 -39.09 83.16 -72.88
CA PHE A 23 -40.24 83.73 -73.58
C PHE A 23 -40.71 82.77 -74.69
N SER A 24 -41.98 82.39 -74.65
CA SER A 24 -42.55 81.36 -75.54
C SER A 24 -43.40 81.93 -76.67
N GLY A 25 -43.75 83.22 -76.61
CA GLY A 25 -44.59 83.91 -77.60
C GLY A 25 -45.72 84.73 -76.97
N TRP A 26 -46.51 85.36 -77.84
CA TRP A 26 -47.59 86.28 -77.49
C TRP A 26 -48.96 85.61 -77.60
N SER A 27 -49.89 85.97 -76.71
CA SER A 27 -51.29 85.51 -76.74
C SER A 27 -52.27 86.68 -76.69
N HIS A 28 -53.46 86.51 -77.28
CA HIS A 28 -54.55 87.49 -77.16
C HIS A 28 -55.09 87.69 -75.73
N SER A 29 -54.80 86.77 -74.79
CA SER A 29 -55.22 86.91 -73.39
C SER A 29 -54.20 86.35 -72.40
N ALA A 30 -54.29 86.78 -71.14
CA ALA A 30 -53.37 86.38 -70.07
C ALA A 30 -53.27 84.85 -69.89
N ASP A 31 -54.36 84.11 -70.12
CA ASP A 31 -54.47 82.67 -69.95
C ASP A 31 -54.65 81.88 -71.26
N GLY A 32 -54.81 82.56 -72.41
CA GLY A 32 -54.99 81.92 -73.72
C GLY A 32 -53.76 81.16 -74.23
N PRO A 33 -53.90 80.33 -75.29
CA PRO A 33 -52.76 79.70 -75.96
C PRO A 33 -51.88 80.76 -76.67
N ILE A 34 -50.61 80.43 -76.89
CA ILE A 34 -49.71 81.26 -77.71
C ILE A 34 -50.34 81.39 -79.11
N SER A 35 -50.56 82.63 -79.54
CA SER A 35 -51.22 82.99 -80.79
C SER A 35 -50.21 83.48 -81.83
N PHE A 36 -49.09 84.08 -81.38
CA PHE A 36 -48.02 84.58 -82.24
C PHE A 36 -46.65 84.24 -81.65
N SER A 37 -45.68 83.90 -82.52
CA SER A 37 -44.27 83.81 -82.11
C SER A 37 -43.70 85.20 -81.81
N ASP A 38 -42.47 85.25 -81.30
CA ASP A 38 -41.74 86.52 -81.28
C ASP A 38 -41.39 86.97 -82.70
N GLY A 39 -41.44 88.27 -82.98
CA GLY A 39 -41.21 88.80 -84.33
C GLY A 39 -42.21 88.32 -85.39
N HIS A 40 -43.42 87.89 -85.01
CA HIS A 40 -44.38 87.40 -86.00
C HIS A 40 -44.95 88.56 -86.84
N GLU A 41 -44.89 88.45 -88.16
CA GLU A 41 -45.64 89.32 -89.07
C GLU A 41 -47.14 89.08 -88.92
N VAL A 42 -47.90 90.17 -88.78
CA VAL A 42 -49.34 90.17 -88.56
C VAL A 42 -50.01 91.23 -89.42
N GLU A 43 -51.19 90.92 -89.95
CA GLU A 43 -52.05 91.83 -90.70
C GLU A 43 -53.44 91.85 -90.05
N ASN A 44 -54.15 92.98 -90.12
CA ASN A 44 -55.58 93.08 -89.81
C ASN A 44 -56.02 92.47 -88.46
N LEU A 45 -55.21 92.65 -87.40
CA LEU A 45 -55.54 92.21 -86.03
C LEU A 45 -56.71 92.97 -85.38
N ALA A 46 -57.13 94.08 -85.96
CA ALA A 46 -58.33 94.83 -85.56
C ALA A 46 -59.48 94.53 -86.52
N THR A 47 -60.71 94.41 -86.01
CA THR A 47 -61.89 94.02 -86.80
C THR A 47 -63.01 95.09 -86.80
N GLY A 48 -62.73 96.31 -86.34
CA GLY A 48 -63.68 97.42 -86.31
C GLY A 48 -63.60 98.33 -87.55
N GLU A 49 -64.76 98.74 -88.08
CA GLU A 49 -64.86 99.57 -89.31
C GLU A 49 -64.47 101.06 -89.10
N ASP A 50 -64.31 101.51 -87.85
CA ASP A 50 -64.21 102.95 -87.50
C ASP A 50 -62.77 103.51 -87.35
N GLY A 51 -61.74 102.68 -87.58
CA GLY A 51 -60.37 103.14 -87.84
C GLY A 51 -59.60 103.83 -86.69
N ASN A 52 -59.26 103.09 -85.63
CA ASN A 52 -58.02 103.21 -84.81
C ASN A 52 -58.10 102.34 -83.52
N ASP A 53 -58.23 101.01 -83.65
CA ASP A 53 -58.29 100.10 -82.48
C ASP A 53 -56.93 99.84 -81.83
N THR A 54 -56.94 99.49 -80.54
CA THR A 54 -55.73 99.06 -79.79
C THR A 54 -55.85 97.60 -79.36
N ILE A 55 -54.92 96.76 -79.81
CA ILE A 55 -54.85 95.33 -79.45
C ILE A 55 -53.81 95.12 -78.34
N ILE A 56 -54.17 94.38 -77.29
CA ILE A 56 -53.26 93.97 -76.21
C ILE A 56 -52.86 92.51 -76.42
N LEU A 57 -51.55 92.24 -76.37
CA LEU A 57 -50.99 90.90 -76.38
C LEU A 57 -50.24 90.62 -75.07
N TYR A 58 -50.35 89.40 -74.57
CA TYR A 58 -49.80 88.95 -73.29
C TYR A 58 -48.61 88.03 -73.51
N ALA A 59 -47.51 88.30 -72.80
CA ALA A 59 -46.31 87.49 -72.89
C ALA A 59 -46.45 86.14 -72.19
N LYS A 60 -46.15 85.05 -72.89
CA LYS A 60 -46.16 83.68 -72.34
C LYS A 60 -44.74 83.19 -72.06
N TRP A 61 -44.61 82.40 -71.00
CA TRP A 61 -43.34 82.03 -70.39
C TRP A 61 -43.33 80.55 -70.05
N SER A 62 -42.31 79.82 -70.52
CA SER A 62 -42.04 78.43 -70.14
C SER A 62 -40.92 78.40 -69.10
N ALA A 63 -41.07 77.62 -68.04
CA ALA A 63 -40.02 77.46 -67.04
C ALA A 63 -38.76 76.86 -67.68
N ASN A 64 -37.60 77.40 -67.34
CA ASN A 64 -36.32 76.86 -67.79
C ASN A 64 -36.08 75.50 -67.11
N THR A 65 -35.46 74.59 -67.85
CA THR A 65 -34.84 73.41 -67.27
C THR A 65 -33.35 73.65 -67.09
N TYR A 66 -32.76 72.98 -66.11
CA TYR A 66 -31.32 72.99 -65.85
C TYR A 66 -30.84 71.60 -65.48
N ALA A 67 -29.59 71.28 -65.85
CA ALA A 67 -28.94 70.04 -65.47
C ALA A 67 -28.26 70.20 -64.09
N VAL A 68 -28.41 69.20 -63.23
CA VAL A 68 -27.63 69.03 -62.01
C VAL A 68 -26.67 67.87 -62.25
N ASN A 69 -25.37 68.17 -62.33
CA ASN A 69 -24.31 67.20 -62.47
C ASN A 69 -23.81 66.80 -61.07
N PHE A 70 -23.96 65.53 -60.72
CA PHE A 70 -23.44 64.94 -59.49
C PHE A 70 -22.04 64.39 -59.76
N ASN A 71 -21.03 65.06 -59.22
CA ASN A 71 -19.63 64.64 -59.25
C ASN A 71 -19.31 63.86 -57.96
N SER A 72 -18.64 62.71 -58.10
CA SER A 72 -18.41 61.78 -56.99
C SER A 72 -17.28 62.18 -56.05
N ASN A 73 -16.43 63.14 -56.42
CA ASN A 73 -15.32 63.67 -55.63
C ASN A 73 -14.49 62.53 -54.97
N ASP A 74 -13.86 61.74 -55.84
CA ASP A 74 -13.18 60.46 -55.58
C ASP A 74 -14.03 59.29 -55.05
N GLY A 75 -15.36 59.41 -55.03
CA GLY A 75 -16.27 58.25 -54.97
C GLY A 75 -16.37 57.53 -56.32
N SER A 76 -17.04 56.38 -56.33
CA SER A 76 -17.25 55.51 -57.52
C SER A 76 -17.57 56.30 -58.80
N SER A 77 -16.81 56.03 -59.88
CA SER A 77 -16.47 56.96 -60.96
C SER A 77 -17.55 57.26 -62.02
N ARG A 78 -18.83 57.17 -61.68
CA ARG A 78 -19.93 57.34 -62.64
C ARG A 78 -20.66 58.65 -62.40
N GLU A 79 -20.19 59.75 -62.98
CA GLU A 79 -20.93 61.01 -62.94
C GLU A 79 -22.36 60.82 -63.45
N ILE A 80 -23.32 61.39 -62.73
CA ILE A 80 -24.75 61.32 -63.05
C ILE A 80 -25.25 62.74 -63.26
N SER A 81 -25.91 62.98 -64.39
CA SER A 81 -26.65 64.23 -64.63
C SER A 81 -28.14 63.99 -64.56
N ARG A 82 -28.90 64.90 -63.94
CA ARG A 82 -30.36 64.90 -63.92
C ARG A 82 -30.90 66.27 -64.27
N THR A 83 -31.97 66.32 -65.07
CA THR A 83 -32.65 67.57 -65.42
C THR A 83 -33.69 67.94 -64.36
N PHE A 84 -33.64 69.17 -63.90
CA PHE A 84 -34.56 69.80 -62.95
C PHE A 84 -35.30 70.95 -63.64
N THR A 85 -36.48 71.33 -63.14
CA THR A 85 -37.29 72.43 -63.70
C THR A 85 -37.36 73.60 -62.71
N TYR A 86 -37.26 74.82 -63.21
CA TYR A 86 -37.40 76.04 -62.40
C TYR A 86 -38.81 76.17 -61.80
N ASP A 87 -38.89 76.65 -60.55
CA ASP A 87 -40.07 76.71 -59.68
C ASP A 87 -40.77 75.34 -59.40
N SER A 88 -40.05 74.22 -59.55
CA SER A 88 -40.49 72.87 -59.20
C SER A 88 -39.71 72.32 -58.00
N ASP A 89 -40.41 71.72 -57.03
CA ASP A 89 -39.79 71.03 -55.90
C ASP A 89 -39.32 69.62 -56.31
N GLU A 90 -38.02 69.38 -56.26
CA GLU A 90 -37.39 68.11 -56.64
C GLU A 90 -36.56 67.54 -55.48
N SER A 91 -36.14 66.28 -55.55
CA SER A 91 -35.19 65.69 -54.59
C SER A 91 -33.88 65.33 -55.27
N LEU A 92 -32.76 65.62 -54.59
CA LEU A 92 -31.48 65.00 -54.93
C LEU A 92 -31.63 63.47 -54.80
N PRO A 93 -30.92 62.65 -55.59
CA PRO A 93 -30.91 61.21 -55.38
C PRO A 93 -30.21 60.86 -54.06
N THR A 94 -30.39 59.63 -53.59
CA THR A 94 -29.67 59.06 -52.44
C THR A 94 -28.75 57.92 -52.87
N GLY A 95 -27.64 57.72 -52.16
CA GLY A 95 -26.78 56.54 -52.29
C GLY A 95 -26.16 56.37 -53.69
N LEU A 96 -25.91 57.47 -54.41
CA LEU A 96 -25.38 57.45 -55.77
C LEU A 96 -23.96 56.87 -55.85
N PHE A 97 -23.15 57.18 -54.84
CA PHE A 97 -21.72 56.92 -54.84
C PHE A 97 -21.32 56.15 -53.60
N ILE A 98 -20.28 55.33 -53.76
CA ILE A 98 -19.60 54.62 -52.68
C ILE A 98 -18.12 55.00 -52.74
N ARG A 99 -17.51 55.26 -51.59
CA ARG A 99 -16.06 55.47 -51.44
C ARG A 99 -15.59 54.57 -50.31
N VAL A 100 -14.80 53.55 -50.63
CA VAL A 100 -14.34 52.54 -49.65
C VAL A 100 -13.59 53.24 -48.51
N GLY A 101 -13.86 52.80 -47.27
CA GLY A 101 -13.26 53.40 -46.08
C GLY A 101 -13.74 54.81 -45.73
N HIS A 102 -14.80 55.31 -46.37
CA HIS A 102 -15.33 56.67 -46.15
C HIS A 102 -16.85 56.69 -46.01
N SER A 103 -17.37 57.66 -45.26
CA SER A 103 -18.80 57.95 -45.09
C SER A 103 -19.21 59.21 -45.87
N PHE A 104 -20.33 59.15 -46.58
CA PHE A 104 -20.88 60.29 -47.32
C PHE A 104 -21.46 61.34 -46.36
N LEU A 105 -20.98 62.58 -46.44
CA LEU A 105 -21.41 63.70 -45.58
C LEU A 105 -22.53 64.53 -46.22
N GLY A 106 -22.54 64.65 -47.56
CA GLY A 106 -23.47 65.50 -48.29
C GLY A 106 -22.89 66.06 -49.58
N TRP A 107 -23.63 67.01 -50.16
CA TRP A 107 -23.32 67.68 -51.42
C TRP A 107 -22.83 69.12 -51.18
N SER A 108 -21.86 69.57 -51.99
CA SER A 108 -21.33 70.94 -52.04
C SER A 108 -21.31 71.47 -53.48
N THR A 109 -21.32 72.79 -53.68
CA THR A 109 -21.09 73.40 -55.01
C THR A 109 -19.62 73.50 -55.39
N GLU A 110 -18.71 73.15 -54.47
CA GLU A 110 -17.26 73.17 -54.67
C GLU A 110 -16.65 71.85 -54.17
N SER A 111 -15.63 71.33 -54.85
CA SER A 111 -15.00 70.04 -54.50
C SER A 111 -14.36 69.99 -53.11
N SER A 112 -14.08 71.15 -52.49
CA SER A 112 -13.60 71.27 -51.12
C SER A 112 -14.43 72.24 -50.26
N GLY A 113 -15.71 72.46 -50.61
CA GLY A 113 -16.60 73.34 -49.87
C GLY A 113 -17.15 72.72 -48.58
N GLU A 114 -18.08 73.42 -47.93
CA GLU A 114 -18.90 72.84 -46.85
C GLU A 114 -20.09 72.06 -47.42
N VAL A 115 -20.69 71.17 -46.62
CA VAL A 115 -21.94 70.48 -46.98
C VAL A 115 -23.09 71.49 -47.00
N ILE A 116 -23.64 71.77 -48.18
CA ILE A 116 -24.80 72.69 -48.34
C ILE A 116 -26.14 71.94 -48.50
N ARG A 117 -26.11 70.64 -48.81
CA ARG A 117 -27.28 69.76 -48.85
C ARG A 117 -26.92 68.36 -48.35
N ALA A 118 -27.76 67.76 -47.52
CA ALA A 118 -27.66 66.35 -47.19
C ALA A 118 -28.00 65.47 -48.40
N ASP A 119 -27.66 64.17 -48.33
CA ASP A 119 -28.12 63.21 -49.32
C ASP A 119 -29.66 63.15 -49.37
N GLY A 120 -30.25 62.99 -50.55
CA GLY A 120 -31.72 62.95 -50.68
C GLY A 120 -32.46 64.27 -50.39
N ALA A 121 -31.77 65.38 -50.17
CA ALA A 121 -32.40 66.65 -49.80
C ALA A 121 -33.41 67.13 -50.84
N ARG A 122 -34.55 67.68 -50.38
CA ARG A 122 -35.49 68.40 -51.25
C ARG A 122 -34.92 69.77 -51.61
N VAL A 123 -34.99 70.13 -52.88
CA VAL A 123 -34.38 71.32 -53.46
C VAL A 123 -35.35 71.98 -54.45
N ASN A 124 -35.23 73.30 -54.58
CA ASN A 124 -35.94 74.09 -55.58
C ASN A 124 -34.96 75.18 -56.06
N ASN A 125 -35.03 75.56 -57.34
CA ASN A 125 -34.23 76.62 -57.96
C ASN A 125 -32.72 76.58 -57.65
N LEU A 126 -32.05 75.45 -57.91
CA LEU A 126 -30.59 75.36 -57.80
C LEU A 126 -29.86 76.19 -58.87
N SER A 127 -30.46 76.40 -60.04
CA SER A 127 -30.00 77.33 -61.08
C SER A 127 -31.18 77.95 -61.82
N THR A 128 -30.98 79.10 -62.46
CA THR A 128 -31.97 79.76 -63.34
C THR A 128 -31.96 79.22 -64.78
N GLY A 129 -31.05 78.29 -65.10
CA GLY A 129 -30.87 77.66 -66.41
C GLY A 129 -29.47 77.06 -66.58
N GLY A 130 -29.23 76.30 -67.66
CA GLY A 130 -27.91 75.73 -67.94
C GLY A 130 -27.57 74.53 -67.05
N THR A 131 -26.38 74.50 -66.46
CA THR A 131 -25.88 73.39 -65.64
C THR A 131 -25.33 73.90 -64.30
N ILE A 132 -25.55 73.14 -63.23
CA ILE A 132 -24.90 73.30 -61.92
C ILE A 132 -24.23 71.98 -61.52
N GLU A 133 -23.08 72.07 -60.86
CA GLU A 133 -22.33 70.93 -60.34
C GLU A 133 -22.54 70.80 -58.82
N LEU A 134 -22.71 69.57 -58.36
CA LEU A 134 -22.72 69.18 -56.96
C LEU A 134 -21.68 68.10 -56.71
N TYR A 135 -20.70 68.41 -55.87
CA TYR A 135 -19.61 67.54 -55.46
C TYR A 135 -19.98 66.81 -54.17
N ALA A 136 -19.78 65.49 -54.15
CA ALA A 136 -19.87 64.70 -52.92
C ALA A 136 -18.80 65.13 -51.90
N LEU A 137 -19.11 65.10 -50.61
CA LEU A 137 -18.13 65.27 -49.54
C LEU A 137 -18.10 64.01 -48.66
N TRP A 138 -16.90 63.66 -48.20
CA TRP A 138 -16.61 62.38 -47.56
C TRP A 138 -15.83 62.58 -46.26
N SER A 139 -16.17 61.80 -45.22
CA SER A 139 -15.33 61.62 -44.02
C SER A 139 -14.61 60.28 -44.12
N VAL A 140 -13.31 60.23 -43.83
CA VAL A 140 -12.60 58.96 -43.65
C VAL A 140 -13.12 58.25 -42.39
N ASN A 141 -13.29 56.93 -42.46
CA ASN A 141 -13.73 56.08 -41.36
C ASN A 141 -12.53 55.61 -40.52
N THR A 142 -12.79 55.18 -39.29
CA THR A 142 -11.83 54.46 -38.43
C THR A 142 -12.22 53.01 -38.26
N TYR A 143 -11.24 52.12 -38.27
CA TYR A 143 -11.41 50.67 -38.12
C TYR A 143 -10.48 50.14 -37.01
N ARG A 144 -10.58 48.85 -36.68
CA ARG A 144 -9.76 48.14 -35.67
C ARG A 144 -9.06 46.90 -36.23
N ILE A 145 -7.77 46.75 -35.94
CA ILE A 145 -7.09 45.45 -35.96
C ILE A 145 -6.98 44.97 -34.51
N HIS A 146 -7.51 43.78 -34.24
CA HIS A 146 -7.63 43.16 -32.92
C HIS A 146 -6.68 41.96 -32.84
N PHE A 147 -5.60 42.07 -32.06
CA PHE A 147 -4.63 40.99 -31.88
C PHE A 147 -5.04 40.13 -30.69
N VAL A 148 -5.14 38.82 -30.90
CA VAL A 148 -5.57 37.84 -29.88
C VAL A 148 -4.60 36.66 -29.77
N ASP A 149 -4.57 35.98 -28.63
CA ASP A 149 -4.00 34.65 -28.50
C ASP A 149 -4.99 33.59 -29.03
N THR A 150 -4.48 32.41 -29.38
CA THR A 150 -5.23 31.15 -29.54
C THR A 150 -6.19 30.90 -28.37
N GLY A 151 -7.44 31.36 -28.51
CA GLY A 151 -8.46 31.37 -27.46
C GLY A 151 -9.02 32.75 -27.10
N ASP A 152 -9.09 33.68 -28.06
CA ASP A 152 -9.73 35.01 -27.98
C ASP A 152 -9.23 35.96 -26.86
N SER A 153 -8.09 35.64 -26.25
CA SER A 153 -7.49 36.49 -25.21
C SER A 153 -6.76 37.67 -25.83
N VAL A 154 -7.22 38.88 -25.55
CA VAL A 154 -6.73 40.12 -26.20
C VAL A 154 -5.26 40.38 -25.87
N ILE A 155 -4.43 40.46 -26.92
CA ILE A 155 -3.04 40.90 -26.87
C ILE A 155 -2.98 42.43 -27.02
N GLY A 156 -3.75 43.01 -27.96
CA GLY A 156 -3.84 44.46 -28.13
C GLY A 156 -4.66 44.91 -29.34
N ASP A 157 -4.99 46.20 -29.40
CA ASP A 157 -5.79 46.81 -30.47
C ASP A 157 -4.99 47.90 -31.20
N ILE A 158 -5.05 47.93 -32.53
CA ILE A 158 -4.68 49.09 -33.34
C ILE A 158 -5.95 49.69 -33.93
N VAL A 159 -6.27 50.93 -33.56
CA VAL A 159 -7.42 51.69 -34.09
C VAL A 159 -6.91 52.93 -34.82
N LYS A 160 -7.11 52.98 -36.14
CA LYS A 160 -6.68 54.11 -37.00
C LYS A 160 -7.71 54.44 -38.08
N GLN A 161 -7.51 55.56 -38.77
CA GLN A 161 -8.26 55.90 -39.98
C GLN A 161 -7.86 54.98 -41.13
N TYR A 162 -8.81 54.67 -42.01
CA TYR A 162 -8.58 53.91 -43.25
C TYR A 162 -7.37 54.40 -44.03
N GLY A 163 -6.51 53.47 -44.49
CA GLY A 163 -5.29 53.77 -45.23
C GLY A 163 -4.14 54.38 -44.40
N SER A 164 -4.24 54.46 -43.07
CA SER A 164 -3.11 54.84 -42.21
C SER A 164 -2.11 53.69 -42.08
N ASP A 165 -0.81 53.97 -42.17
CA ASP A 165 0.26 52.97 -41.97
C ASP A 165 0.09 52.20 -40.65
N ILE A 166 0.33 50.90 -40.67
CA ILE A 166 0.32 50.01 -39.51
C ILE A 166 1.77 49.64 -39.15
N VAL A 167 2.02 49.52 -37.85
CA VAL A 167 3.26 48.96 -37.32
C VAL A 167 2.84 47.77 -36.50
N ALA A 168 3.43 46.60 -36.78
CA ALA A 168 3.16 45.39 -36.02
C ALA A 168 3.46 45.62 -34.53
N PRO A 169 2.69 45.01 -33.60
CA PRO A 169 3.05 44.99 -32.18
C PRO A 169 4.35 44.18 -31.97
N ASP A 170 5.01 44.39 -30.84
CA ASP A 170 6.11 43.51 -30.40
C ASP A 170 5.61 42.05 -30.27
N ASP A 171 6.47 41.08 -30.60
CA ASP A 171 6.13 39.66 -30.54
C ASP A 171 5.62 39.27 -29.14
N PRO A 172 4.45 38.61 -29.03
CA PRO A 172 3.89 38.22 -27.74
C PRO A 172 4.74 37.11 -27.09
N VAL A 173 4.70 37.03 -25.76
CA VAL A 173 5.42 36.01 -24.98
C VAL A 173 4.44 35.14 -24.21
N ARG A 174 4.44 33.83 -24.48
CA ARG A 174 3.62 32.83 -23.78
C ARG A 174 4.52 31.83 -23.07
N LYS A 175 4.26 31.60 -21.77
CA LYS A 175 5.06 30.69 -20.96
C LYS A 175 4.96 29.26 -21.49
N GLY A 176 6.08 28.67 -21.90
CA GLY A 176 6.18 27.28 -22.37
C GLY A 176 6.12 27.11 -23.88
N TYR A 177 5.98 28.21 -24.62
CA TYR A 177 5.77 28.21 -26.06
C TYR A 177 6.67 29.23 -26.75
N THR A 178 7.12 28.88 -27.95
CA THR A 178 7.79 29.80 -28.87
C THR A 178 6.77 30.40 -29.82
N PHE A 179 6.78 31.73 -29.95
CA PHE A 179 5.97 32.45 -30.93
C PHE A 179 6.51 32.17 -32.33
N ILE A 180 5.65 31.71 -33.24
CA ILE A 180 6.01 31.39 -34.62
C ILE A 180 5.66 32.54 -35.57
N GLY A 181 4.64 33.32 -35.22
CA GLY A 181 4.12 34.41 -36.05
C GLY A 181 2.63 34.61 -35.84
N TRP A 182 2.07 35.51 -36.61
CA TRP A 182 0.63 35.76 -36.67
C TRP A 182 -0.04 34.81 -37.68
N ASP A 183 -1.28 34.40 -37.43
CA ASP A 183 -2.06 33.49 -38.29
C ASP A 183 -2.38 34.08 -39.67
N THR A 184 -2.44 35.41 -39.74
CA THR A 184 -2.74 36.22 -40.90
C THR A 184 -1.67 37.30 -41.04
N GLU A 185 -1.30 37.65 -42.28
CA GLU A 185 -0.38 38.75 -42.55
C GLU A 185 -0.95 40.08 -42.03
N ILE A 186 -0.13 40.85 -41.30
CA ILE A 186 -0.54 42.16 -40.77
C ILE A 186 -0.57 43.16 -41.94
N PRO A 187 -1.72 43.78 -42.28
CA PRO A 187 -1.80 44.72 -43.40
C PRO A 187 -0.88 45.93 -43.19
N GLU A 188 -0.12 46.34 -44.21
CA GLU A 188 0.76 47.52 -44.15
C GLU A 188 0.01 48.83 -43.86
N SER A 189 -1.27 48.90 -44.22
CA SER A 189 -2.14 50.05 -43.97
C SER A 189 -3.54 49.63 -43.50
N MET A 190 -4.22 50.52 -42.78
CA MET A 190 -5.47 50.23 -42.10
C MET A 190 -6.59 49.80 -43.09
N PRO A 191 -7.12 48.56 -43.00
CA PRO A 191 -8.12 48.04 -43.93
C PRO A 191 -9.49 48.74 -43.80
N GLY A 192 -10.38 48.47 -44.76
CA GLY A 192 -11.74 49.04 -44.85
C GLY A 192 -12.79 48.39 -43.96
N ASN A 193 -12.36 47.56 -43.00
CA ASN A 193 -13.17 46.78 -42.07
C ASN A 193 -12.35 46.49 -40.81
N ASP A 194 -13.02 46.06 -39.75
CA ASP A 194 -12.34 45.52 -38.57
C ASP A 194 -11.79 44.11 -38.88
N VAL A 195 -10.63 43.77 -38.34
CA VAL A 195 -9.90 42.50 -38.56
C VAL A 195 -9.45 41.95 -37.21
N THR A 196 -9.52 40.64 -37.02
CA THR A 196 -8.89 39.93 -35.89
C THR A 196 -7.73 39.10 -36.42
N ILE A 197 -6.58 39.11 -35.72
CA ILE A 197 -5.37 38.38 -36.06
C ILE A 197 -4.90 37.61 -34.82
N ALA A 198 -4.66 36.30 -34.92
CA ALA A 198 -4.31 35.44 -33.79
C ALA A 198 -2.81 35.08 -33.77
N ALA A 199 -2.24 34.94 -32.57
CA ALA A 199 -0.86 34.49 -32.37
C ALA A 199 -0.72 32.97 -32.54
N THR A 200 0.28 32.53 -33.31
CA THR A 200 0.61 31.11 -33.53
C THR A 200 1.81 30.68 -32.70
N TRP A 201 1.74 29.47 -32.12
CA TRP A 201 2.68 28.96 -31.12
C TRP A 201 3.12 27.53 -31.38
N VAL A 202 4.36 27.21 -30.98
CA VAL A 202 4.86 25.82 -30.83
C VAL A 202 5.26 25.60 -29.38
N ALA A 203 4.90 24.44 -28.81
CA ALA A 203 5.26 24.06 -27.45
C ALA A 203 6.76 23.70 -27.37
N ASN A 204 7.46 24.25 -26.37
CA ASN A 204 8.89 24.04 -26.19
C ASN A 204 9.17 22.66 -25.57
N THR A 205 10.40 22.17 -25.74
CA THR A 205 10.86 20.88 -25.22
C THR A 205 11.91 21.06 -24.11
N TYR A 206 11.86 20.21 -23.09
CA TYR A 206 12.78 20.25 -21.95
C TYR A 206 13.16 18.83 -21.50
N SER A 207 14.38 18.64 -21.02
CA SER A 207 14.91 17.33 -20.62
C SER A 207 14.89 17.13 -19.12
N VAL A 208 14.43 15.97 -18.65
CA VAL A 208 14.56 15.50 -17.27
C VAL A 208 15.81 14.64 -17.14
N ILE A 209 16.71 15.00 -16.23
CA ILE A 209 17.98 14.30 -15.98
C ILE A 209 17.91 13.63 -14.61
N PHE A 210 18.05 12.30 -14.58
CA PHE A 210 17.99 11.50 -13.37
C PHE A 210 19.39 11.28 -12.75
N MET A 211 19.53 11.58 -11.46
CA MET A 211 20.77 11.47 -10.70
C MET A 211 20.62 10.46 -9.55
N SER A 212 21.51 9.46 -9.49
CA SER A 212 21.43 8.34 -8.53
C SER A 212 21.55 8.72 -7.06
N ASN A 213 22.10 9.90 -6.76
CA ASN A 213 22.17 10.51 -5.42
C ASN A 213 22.64 9.53 -4.31
N GLY A 214 23.75 8.83 -4.58
CA GLY A 214 24.34 7.82 -3.69
C GLY A 214 24.07 6.36 -4.10
N GLY A 215 23.20 6.13 -5.08
CA GLY A 215 23.10 4.84 -5.77
C GLY A 215 24.09 4.69 -6.94
N THR A 216 24.13 3.51 -7.53
CA THR A 216 24.91 3.12 -8.71
C THR A 216 24.00 2.80 -9.91
N GLY A 217 24.54 2.86 -11.13
CA GLY A 217 23.79 2.63 -12.37
C GLY A 217 23.75 3.86 -13.28
N TYR A 218 22.99 3.78 -14.36
CA TYR A 218 22.81 4.85 -15.34
C TYR A 218 21.36 4.89 -15.84
N MET A 219 20.81 6.09 -16.03
CA MET A 219 19.52 6.35 -16.67
C MET A 219 19.72 7.34 -17.82
N LEU A 220 18.91 7.22 -18.86
CA LEU A 220 18.85 8.21 -19.94
C LEU A 220 18.04 9.43 -19.48
N SER A 221 18.25 10.58 -20.13
CA SER A 221 17.35 11.72 -19.98
C SER A 221 16.00 11.45 -20.66
N LEU A 222 14.95 12.05 -20.12
CA LEU A 222 13.59 11.99 -20.67
C LEU A 222 13.19 13.37 -21.20
N ASP A 223 13.01 13.48 -22.51
CA ASP A 223 12.59 14.73 -23.15
C ASP A 223 11.06 14.86 -23.13
N ILE A 224 10.56 16.01 -22.70
CA ILE A 224 9.13 16.27 -22.49
C ILE A 224 8.73 17.54 -23.26
N VAL A 225 7.63 17.45 -24.02
CA VAL A 225 7.00 18.60 -24.67
C VAL A 225 6.15 19.38 -23.66
N TYR A 226 6.21 20.70 -23.66
CA TYR A 226 5.43 21.52 -22.74
C TYR A 226 3.91 21.30 -22.91
N ASP A 227 3.17 21.39 -21.81
CA ASP A 227 1.75 21.05 -21.64
C ASP A 227 1.33 19.58 -21.88
N THR A 228 2.25 18.70 -22.31
CA THR A 228 1.99 17.25 -22.36
C THR A 228 2.25 16.56 -21.02
N GLU A 229 1.48 15.51 -20.75
CA GLU A 229 1.62 14.66 -19.57
C GLU A 229 2.40 13.41 -19.93
N VAL A 230 3.51 13.17 -19.22
CA VAL A 230 4.45 12.09 -19.51
C VAL A 230 4.78 11.36 -18.21
N GLU A 231 4.92 10.04 -18.28
CA GLU A 231 5.33 9.21 -17.14
C GLU A 231 6.85 9.31 -16.94
N LEU A 232 7.31 9.55 -15.71
CA LEU A 232 8.74 9.50 -15.39
C LEU A 232 9.27 8.08 -15.63
N THR A 233 10.45 7.97 -16.25
CA THR A 233 11.12 6.67 -16.45
C THR A 233 11.35 5.98 -15.10
N PRO A 234 10.91 4.73 -14.91
CA PRO A 234 11.12 3.99 -13.65
C PRO A 234 12.60 3.90 -13.26
N CYS A 235 12.87 3.95 -11.95
CA CYS A 235 14.21 4.01 -11.42
C CYS A 235 14.99 2.70 -11.66
N SER A 236 16.06 2.78 -12.45
CA SER A 236 16.99 1.66 -12.68
C SER A 236 18.27 1.74 -11.84
N PHE A 237 18.37 2.72 -10.93
CA PHE A 237 19.51 2.79 -10.01
C PHE A 237 19.39 1.74 -8.91
N GLU A 238 20.53 1.25 -8.46
CA GLU A 238 20.62 0.33 -7.32
C GLU A 238 21.38 0.98 -6.16
N ARG A 239 21.00 0.68 -4.92
CA ARG A 239 21.77 1.07 -3.73
C ARG A 239 21.68 -0.01 -2.66
N THR A 240 22.77 -0.74 -2.44
CA THR A 240 22.83 -1.84 -1.46
C THR A 240 22.36 -1.39 -0.07
N GLY A 241 21.42 -2.13 0.51
CA GLY A 241 20.84 -1.83 1.83
C GLY A 241 19.79 -0.71 1.84
N TYR A 242 19.36 -0.20 0.69
CA TYR A 242 18.35 0.85 0.58
C TYR A 242 17.28 0.50 -0.46
N SER A 243 16.06 0.99 -0.23
CA SER A 243 14.95 0.95 -1.18
C SER A 243 14.75 2.34 -1.79
N PHE A 244 14.51 2.39 -3.09
CA PHE A 244 14.12 3.62 -3.77
C PHE A 244 12.72 4.04 -3.29
N ILE A 245 12.53 5.33 -3.01
CA ILE A 245 11.25 5.89 -2.50
C ILE A 245 10.75 7.08 -3.33
N GLY A 246 11.33 7.35 -4.50
CA GLY A 246 10.94 8.44 -5.39
C GLY A 246 12.02 9.48 -5.65
N TRP A 247 11.64 10.51 -6.41
CA TRP A 247 12.52 11.54 -6.95
C TRP A 247 12.36 12.86 -6.20
N SER A 248 13.42 13.67 -6.15
CA SER A 248 13.41 15.01 -5.55
C SER A 248 14.10 16.05 -6.43
N ARG A 249 13.61 17.29 -6.43
CA ARG A 249 14.24 18.42 -7.13
C ARG A 249 15.59 18.86 -6.53
N SER A 250 16.08 18.24 -5.46
CA SER A 250 17.43 18.51 -4.91
C SER A 250 18.02 17.34 -4.12
N THR A 251 19.36 17.28 -4.06
CA THR A 251 20.14 16.26 -3.33
C THR A 251 19.66 16.01 -1.91
N ASN A 252 19.22 17.07 -1.20
CA ASN A 252 18.75 17.04 0.19
C ASN A 252 17.25 17.30 0.38
N GLY A 253 16.47 17.51 -0.68
CA GLY A 253 15.02 17.74 -0.59
C GLY A 253 14.20 16.52 -0.15
N VAL A 254 12.92 16.73 0.13
CA VAL A 254 11.93 15.65 0.32
C VAL A 254 11.57 15.00 -1.02
N VAL A 255 10.99 13.79 -1.00
CA VAL A 255 10.38 13.18 -2.19
C VAL A 255 9.35 14.17 -2.75
N SER A 256 9.49 14.44 -4.05
CA SER A 256 8.65 15.35 -4.83
C SER A 256 7.79 14.60 -5.85
N PHE A 257 8.22 13.41 -6.27
CA PHE A 257 7.51 12.52 -7.19
C PHE A 257 7.75 11.06 -6.80
N SER A 258 6.78 10.17 -6.98
CA SER A 258 6.96 8.73 -6.88
C SER A 258 7.75 8.16 -8.07
N ASP A 259 8.07 6.86 -8.04
CA ASP A 259 8.50 6.18 -9.26
C ASP A 259 7.34 6.08 -10.25
N GLY A 260 7.62 6.19 -11.55
CA GLY A 260 6.58 6.16 -12.59
C GLY A 260 5.50 7.25 -12.47
N GLU A 261 5.76 8.37 -11.77
CA GLU A 261 4.73 9.40 -11.63
C GLU A 261 4.47 10.11 -12.97
N LYS A 262 3.18 10.31 -13.31
CA LYS A 262 2.78 11.16 -14.43
C LYS A 262 2.98 12.63 -14.08
N VAL A 263 3.79 13.31 -14.87
CA VAL A 263 4.21 14.70 -14.65
C VAL A 263 3.88 15.57 -15.86
N ARG A 264 3.67 16.86 -15.60
CA ARG A 264 3.44 17.91 -16.59
C ARG A 264 4.17 19.18 -16.15
N ASN A 265 4.75 19.91 -17.10
CA ASN A 265 5.40 21.22 -16.90
C ASN A 265 6.38 21.27 -15.70
N LEU A 266 7.32 20.34 -15.62
CA LEU A 266 8.27 20.29 -14.52
C LEU A 266 9.28 21.45 -14.51
N ALA A 267 9.61 21.97 -15.69
CA ALA A 267 10.54 23.07 -15.89
C ALA A 267 9.97 24.43 -15.43
N THR A 268 10.80 25.20 -14.73
CA THR A 268 10.47 26.57 -14.31
C THR A 268 10.95 27.62 -15.31
N GLY A 269 12.10 27.37 -15.95
CA GLY A 269 12.46 27.93 -17.25
C GLY A 269 11.54 27.36 -18.33
N VAL A 270 11.43 28.09 -19.45
CA VAL A 270 10.53 27.78 -20.56
C VAL A 270 11.15 28.10 -21.92
N THR A 271 12.47 27.94 -22.02
CA THR A 271 13.19 27.92 -23.29
C THR A 271 13.35 26.47 -23.76
N ASP A 272 13.49 26.26 -25.07
CA ASP A 272 13.95 24.96 -25.59
C ASP A 272 15.29 24.58 -24.93
N ASP A 273 15.52 23.28 -24.75
CA ASP A 273 16.70 22.68 -24.09
C ASP A 273 16.85 22.96 -22.57
N ASP A 274 15.83 23.47 -21.88
CA ASP A 274 15.87 23.60 -20.41
C ASP A 274 15.99 22.22 -19.71
N ALA A 275 16.82 22.12 -18.67
CA ALA A 275 17.12 20.85 -17.99
C ALA A 275 16.61 20.80 -16.54
N VAL A 276 15.77 19.80 -16.23
CA VAL A 276 15.25 19.53 -14.87
C VAL A 276 16.01 18.36 -14.26
N ILE A 277 16.79 18.60 -13.21
CA ILE A 277 17.54 17.55 -12.53
C ILE A 277 16.73 16.96 -11.37
N LEU A 278 16.47 15.65 -11.43
CA LEU A 278 15.83 14.87 -10.37
C LEU A 278 16.83 13.96 -9.68
N TYR A 279 16.84 13.97 -8.35
CA TYR A 279 17.74 13.21 -7.50
C TYR A 279 16.98 12.09 -6.82
N ALA A 280 17.48 10.86 -6.95
CA ALA A 280 16.88 9.70 -6.32
C ALA A 280 16.85 9.84 -4.78
N LYS A 281 15.79 9.32 -4.16
CA LYS A 281 15.66 9.22 -2.71
C LYS A 281 15.55 7.77 -2.29
N TRP A 282 16.15 7.52 -1.14
CA TRP A 282 16.47 6.19 -0.65
C TRP A 282 16.02 6.11 0.81
N SER A 283 15.18 5.14 1.15
CA SER A 283 14.96 4.73 2.54
C SER A 283 15.93 3.61 2.89
N ALA A 284 16.54 3.65 4.07
CA ALA A 284 17.32 2.52 4.56
C ALA A 284 16.40 1.31 4.72
N ASN A 285 16.88 0.14 4.29
CA ASN A 285 16.16 -1.12 4.48
C ASN A 285 16.25 -1.56 5.95
N THR A 286 15.28 -2.35 6.37
CA THR A 286 15.35 -3.07 7.64
C THR A 286 15.66 -4.52 7.39
N TYR A 287 16.41 -5.15 8.30
CA TYR A 287 16.77 -6.57 8.22
C TYR A 287 16.60 -7.23 9.58
N VAL A 288 16.27 -8.53 9.58
CA VAL A 288 16.02 -9.30 10.80
C VAL A 288 17.28 -10.04 11.22
N VAL A 289 17.79 -9.70 12.40
CA VAL A 289 18.84 -10.47 13.07
C VAL A 289 18.18 -11.54 13.92
N ASN A 290 18.41 -12.78 13.54
CA ASN A 290 17.95 -13.99 14.20
C ASN A 290 19.01 -14.44 15.21
N PHE A 291 18.77 -14.18 16.49
CA PHE A 291 19.63 -14.65 17.56
C PHE A 291 19.21 -16.08 17.93
N ASN A 292 20.08 -17.05 17.68
CA ASN A 292 19.93 -18.44 18.08
C ASN A 292 20.71 -18.66 19.39
N SER A 293 20.08 -19.27 20.39
CA SER A 293 20.67 -19.40 21.73
C SER A 293 21.78 -20.44 21.83
N ASN A 294 21.97 -21.27 20.81
CA ASN A 294 23.03 -22.26 20.69
C ASN A 294 23.22 -23.06 22.00
N HIS A 295 22.17 -23.80 22.37
CA HIS A 295 22.01 -24.54 23.62
C HIS A 295 21.75 -23.67 24.88
N GLY A 296 21.14 -22.50 24.73
CA GLY A 296 20.58 -21.70 25.83
C GLY A 296 19.07 -21.92 26.02
N GLU A 297 18.51 -21.29 27.05
CA GLU A 297 17.07 -21.27 27.32
C GLU A 297 16.33 -20.35 26.33
N ASN A 298 15.24 -20.84 25.75
CA ASN A 298 14.61 -20.36 24.51
C ASN A 298 15.50 -20.58 23.28
N GLU A 299 14.95 -21.14 22.20
CA GLU A 299 15.75 -21.55 21.03
C GLU A 299 16.22 -20.35 20.18
N LYS A 300 15.32 -19.38 19.96
CA LYS A 300 15.52 -18.30 18.98
C LYS A 300 14.73 -17.04 19.35
N ILE A 301 15.36 -15.87 19.16
CA ILE A 301 14.74 -14.54 19.30
C ILE A 301 15.16 -13.71 18.10
N SER A 302 14.22 -13.00 17.49
CA SER A 302 14.48 -12.14 16.33
C SER A 302 14.36 -10.66 16.70
N ARG A 303 15.19 -9.79 16.11
CA ARG A 303 15.01 -8.33 16.15
C ARG A 303 15.27 -7.69 14.80
N THR A 304 14.53 -6.63 14.52
CA THR A 304 14.71 -5.80 13.33
C THR A 304 15.75 -4.71 13.60
N PHE A 305 16.70 -4.54 12.67
CA PHE A 305 17.73 -3.50 12.66
C PHE A 305 17.57 -2.66 11.39
N VAL A 306 18.04 -1.40 11.41
CA VAL A 306 18.03 -0.52 10.23
C VAL A 306 19.43 -0.50 9.57
N TYR A 307 19.48 -0.47 8.24
CA TYR A 307 20.74 -0.35 7.48
C TYR A 307 21.38 1.05 7.63
N ASP A 308 22.70 1.13 7.67
CA ASP A 308 23.51 2.31 8.04
C ASP A 308 23.10 2.96 9.38
N SER A 309 22.42 2.21 10.26
CA SER A 309 22.07 2.60 11.62
C SER A 309 23.02 1.94 12.62
N ASP A 310 23.41 2.72 13.62
CA ASP A 310 24.54 2.46 14.49
C ASP A 310 24.01 1.98 15.86
N GLU A 311 23.59 0.71 15.91
CA GLU A 311 22.75 0.13 16.97
C GLU A 311 23.54 -0.85 17.86
N SER A 312 23.03 -1.16 19.07
CA SER A 312 23.69 -2.11 19.99
C SER A 312 22.98 -3.46 20.00
N LEU A 313 23.74 -4.55 19.92
CA LEU A 313 23.21 -5.89 20.11
C LEU A 313 22.53 -6.01 21.49
N PRO A 314 21.39 -6.71 21.59
CA PRO A 314 20.68 -6.87 22.86
C PRO A 314 21.44 -7.77 23.83
N THR A 315 21.78 -7.24 25.00
CA THR A 315 22.45 -8.00 26.06
C THR A 315 21.50 -8.93 26.79
N GLY A 316 21.98 -10.12 27.18
CA GLY A 316 21.25 -11.02 28.09
C GLY A 316 19.96 -11.59 27.51
N LEU A 317 19.87 -11.78 26.19
CA LEU A 317 18.73 -12.43 25.52
C LEU A 317 18.46 -13.86 26.01
N PHE A 318 19.53 -14.57 26.38
CA PHE A 318 19.48 -15.99 26.71
C PHE A 318 20.24 -16.28 28.01
N SER A 319 19.72 -17.22 28.77
CA SER A 319 20.36 -17.84 29.93
C SER A 319 20.86 -19.24 29.56
N ARG A 320 21.98 -19.66 30.15
CA ARG A 320 22.45 -21.04 30.08
C ARG A 320 23.16 -21.38 31.39
N VAL A 321 22.61 -22.33 32.14
CA VAL A 321 23.09 -22.68 33.49
C VAL A 321 24.60 -22.99 33.46
N GLY A 322 25.35 -22.33 34.35
CA GLY A 322 26.80 -22.50 34.48
C GLY A 322 27.66 -21.90 33.34
N HIS A 323 27.08 -21.07 32.46
CA HIS A 323 27.78 -20.44 31.34
C HIS A 323 27.48 -18.94 31.26
N THR A 324 28.38 -18.16 30.67
CA THR A 324 28.18 -16.73 30.36
C THR A 324 28.25 -16.50 28.86
N LEU A 325 27.24 -15.81 28.33
CA LEU A 325 27.18 -15.41 26.92
C LEU A 325 28.35 -14.45 26.64
N SER A 326 29.29 -14.90 25.80
CA SER A 326 30.49 -14.15 25.45
C SER A 326 30.30 -13.29 24.20
N GLY A 327 29.24 -13.54 23.45
CA GLY A 327 28.89 -12.86 22.22
C GLY A 327 28.34 -13.82 21.17
N TRP A 328 28.58 -13.49 19.90
CA TRP A 328 27.84 -14.01 18.76
C TRP A 328 28.77 -14.43 17.61
N ALA A 329 28.41 -15.52 16.92
CA ALA A 329 29.09 -16.09 15.75
C ALA A 329 28.12 -16.22 14.55
N LEU A 330 28.64 -16.31 13.32
CA LEU A 330 27.84 -16.56 12.11
C LEU A 330 27.57 -18.05 11.83
N GLU A 331 28.20 -18.95 12.57
CA GLU A 331 28.07 -20.41 12.44
C GLU A 331 27.93 -21.05 13.82
N HIS A 332 27.21 -22.18 13.91
CA HIS A 332 26.96 -22.92 15.17
C HIS A 332 28.21 -23.22 16.00
N SER A 333 29.35 -23.49 15.34
CA SER A 333 30.65 -23.77 15.96
C SER A 333 31.70 -22.69 15.72
N GLY A 334 31.28 -21.51 15.27
CA GLY A 334 32.17 -20.38 14.97
C GLY A 334 32.73 -19.72 16.24
N ASN A 335 33.88 -19.07 16.09
CA ASN A 335 34.43 -18.20 17.13
C ASN A 335 33.55 -16.96 17.33
N CYS A 336 33.54 -16.39 18.55
CA CYS A 336 32.90 -15.10 18.81
C CYS A 336 33.51 -14.01 17.93
N ILE A 337 32.69 -13.38 17.08
CA ILE A 337 33.09 -12.24 16.22
C ILE A 337 32.57 -10.90 16.72
N ARG A 338 31.53 -10.92 17.58
CA ARG A 338 30.87 -9.74 18.15
C ARG A 338 30.53 -10.04 19.60
N VAL A 339 31.10 -9.29 20.55
CA VAL A 339 30.80 -9.46 21.98
C VAL A 339 29.33 -9.15 22.29
N ASP A 340 28.80 -9.68 23.40
CA ASP A 340 27.44 -9.34 23.81
C ASP A 340 27.34 -7.83 24.11
N GLY A 341 26.25 -7.18 23.68
CA GLY A 341 26.11 -5.72 23.77
C GLY A 341 26.95 -4.90 22.78
N ALA A 342 27.66 -5.51 21.83
CA ALA A 342 28.46 -4.78 20.85
C ALA A 342 27.63 -3.79 20.02
N LYS A 343 28.18 -2.59 19.78
CA LYS A 343 27.65 -1.66 18.77
C LYS A 343 28.02 -2.16 17.37
N VAL A 344 27.04 -2.18 16.47
CA VAL A 344 27.10 -2.77 15.14
C VAL A 344 26.25 -1.98 14.15
N ASP A 345 26.77 -1.86 12.94
CA ASP A 345 26.08 -1.50 11.72
C ASP A 345 26.09 -2.69 10.74
N ASN A 346 25.17 -2.68 9.77
CA ASN A 346 25.20 -3.48 8.55
C ASN A 346 25.60 -4.97 8.72
N ILE A 347 24.95 -5.68 9.66
CA ILE A 347 25.26 -7.11 9.91
C ILE A 347 24.91 -7.99 8.69
N SER A 348 23.90 -7.58 7.91
CA SER A 348 23.48 -8.23 6.67
C SER A 348 23.15 -7.18 5.59
N THR A 349 23.31 -7.57 4.32
CA THR A 349 22.75 -6.85 3.16
C THR A 349 21.49 -7.53 2.61
N GLY A 350 21.07 -8.67 3.18
CA GLY A 350 19.83 -9.38 2.86
C GLY A 350 18.78 -9.25 3.96
N GLU A 351 17.58 -9.79 3.71
CA GLU A 351 16.40 -9.64 4.59
C GLU A 351 16.61 -10.18 6.02
N SER A 352 17.48 -11.19 6.19
CA SER A 352 17.85 -11.68 7.52
C SER A 352 19.29 -12.19 7.61
N VAL A 353 19.75 -12.43 8.84
CA VAL A 353 21.01 -13.10 9.17
C VAL A 353 20.84 -13.86 10.49
N GLU A 354 21.45 -15.03 10.62
CA GLU A 354 21.45 -15.79 11.87
C GLU A 354 22.78 -15.58 12.62
N LEU A 355 22.66 -15.34 13.93
CA LEU A 355 23.78 -15.21 14.87
C LEU A 355 23.61 -16.25 15.97
N TYR A 356 24.61 -17.12 16.14
CA TYR A 356 24.64 -18.15 17.16
C TYR A 356 25.37 -17.65 18.39
N ALA A 357 24.77 -17.84 19.56
CA ALA A 357 25.40 -17.52 20.84
C ALA A 357 26.70 -18.32 21.05
N VAL A 358 27.74 -17.64 21.56
CA VAL A 358 29.01 -18.25 21.96
C VAL A 358 29.14 -18.18 23.46
N TRP A 359 29.23 -19.34 24.10
CA TRP A 359 29.20 -19.50 25.55
C TRP A 359 30.59 -19.77 26.13
N SER A 360 30.97 -19.04 27.17
CA SER A 360 32.10 -19.41 28.04
C SER A 360 31.57 -20.22 29.22
N VAL A 361 32.25 -21.32 29.58
CA VAL A 361 31.93 -22.10 30.77
C VAL A 361 32.42 -21.35 32.01
N ASN A 362 31.55 -21.14 32.99
CA ASN A 362 31.91 -20.41 34.21
C ASN A 362 32.70 -21.29 35.17
N THR A 363 33.52 -20.68 36.01
CA THR A 363 34.23 -21.34 37.12
C THR A 363 33.56 -21.02 38.44
N TYR A 364 33.35 -22.06 39.26
CA TYR A 364 32.74 -21.95 40.59
C TYR A 364 33.67 -22.54 41.65
N ARG A 365 33.40 -22.23 42.91
CA ARG A 365 34.20 -22.60 44.09
C ARG A 365 33.39 -23.47 45.05
N VAL A 366 33.92 -24.64 45.39
CA VAL A 366 33.49 -25.40 46.59
C VAL A 366 34.57 -25.24 47.65
N GLN A 367 34.22 -24.65 48.79
CA GLN A 367 35.14 -24.36 49.88
C GLN A 367 34.81 -25.22 51.11
N PHE A 368 35.79 -25.96 51.59
CA PHE A 368 35.66 -26.83 52.76
C PHE A 368 36.15 -26.10 53.99
N THR A 369 35.33 -25.99 55.05
CA THR A 369 35.64 -25.21 56.25
C THR A 369 35.51 -26.03 57.53
N ASN A 370 36.21 -25.61 58.58
CA ASN A 370 36.03 -26.11 59.93
C ASN A 370 34.93 -25.29 60.64
N THR A 371 34.32 -25.84 61.70
CA THR A 371 33.31 -25.13 62.51
C THR A 371 33.95 -23.90 63.20
N GLY A 372 33.79 -22.73 62.57
CA GLY A 372 34.49 -21.48 62.91
C GLY A 372 35.28 -20.85 61.77
N ASP A 373 34.82 -20.99 60.52
CA ASP A 373 35.26 -20.26 59.30
C ASP A 373 36.73 -20.40 58.87
N SER A 374 37.50 -21.33 59.46
CA SER A 374 38.85 -21.64 58.96
C SER A 374 38.77 -22.60 57.78
N ILE A 375 39.44 -22.24 56.67
CA ILE A 375 39.48 -23.04 55.44
C ILE A 375 40.33 -24.29 55.67
N ILE A 376 39.80 -25.44 55.27
CA ILE A 376 40.50 -26.73 55.23
C ILE A 376 41.11 -26.91 53.83
N ASP A 377 40.29 -26.74 52.78
CA ASP A 377 40.69 -26.80 51.37
C ASP A 377 39.70 -26.04 50.47
N ASP A 378 40.07 -25.74 49.22
CA ASP A 378 39.19 -25.15 48.21
C ASP A 378 39.38 -25.73 46.80
N ILE A 379 38.27 -26.08 46.16
CA ILE A 379 38.24 -26.56 44.78
C ILE A 379 37.62 -25.48 43.90
N VAL A 380 38.40 -24.94 42.96
CA VAL A 380 37.93 -24.05 41.89
C VAL A 380 38.03 -24.77 40.56
N ALA A 381 36.90 -24.94 39.87
CA ALA A 381 36.83 -25.67 38.61
C ALA A 381 35.73 -25.09 37.71
N SER A 382 35.79 -25.42 36.41
CA SER A 382 34.72 -25.10 35.46
C SER A 382 33.46 -25.93 35.76
N TYR A 383 32.29 -25.33 35.59
CA TYR A 383 30.98 -25.98 35.72
C TYR A 383 30.92 -27.35 35.02
N GLY A 384 30.34 -28.34 35.68
CA GLY A 384 30.21 -29.72 35.16
C GLY A 384 31.49 -30.55 35.21
N SER A 385 32.66 -29.99 35.55
CA SER A 385 33.88 -30.77 35.77
C SER A 385 33.71 -31.72 36.96
N LEU A 386 34.25 -32.93 36.87
CA LEU A 386 34.29 -33.88 38.00
C LEU A 386 35.09 -33.27 39.15
N ILE A 387 34.55 -33.40 40.37
CA ILE A 387 35.24 -33.06 41.62
C ILE A 387 35.13 -34.22 42.60
N THR A 388 36.09 -34.29 43.52
CA THR A 388 36.13 -35.28 44.61
C THR A 388 36.34 -34.54 45.92
N ALA A 389 35.73 -35.03 47.00
CA ALA A 389 35.99 -34.50 48.34
C ALA A 389 37.50 -34.62 48.69
N PRO A 390 38.06 -33.66 49.44
CA PRO A 390 39.40 -33.81 50.03
C PRO A 390 39.43 -34.92 51.08
N ASP A 391 40.63 -35.37 51.45
CA ASP A 391 40.83 -36.37 52.50
C ASP A 391 40.23 -35.91 53.85
N ASP A 392 39.73 -36.86 54.64
CA ASP A 392 39.08 -36.59 55.93
C ASP A 392 39.98 -35.77 56.88
N PRO A 393 39.53 -34.60 57.36
CA PRO A 393 40.34 -33.75 58.23
C PRO A 393 40.51 -34.36 59.63
N VAL A 394 41.62 -34.04 60.30
CA VAL A 394 41.95 -34.57 61.64
C VAL A 394 42.04 -33.45 62.68
N ARG A 395 41.43 -33.65 63.85
CA ARG A 395 41.40 -32.67 64.96
C ARG A 395 41.58 -33.39 66.31
N GLU A 396 42.58 -33.00 67.09
CA GLU A 396 42.89 -33.65 68.37
C GLU A 396 41.72 -33.56 69.36
N GLY A 397 41.28 -34.70 69.90
CA GLY A 397 40.15 -34.78 70.83
C GLY A 397 38.76 -34.70 70.19
N TYR A 398 38.65 -34.77 68.86
CA TYR A 398 37.40 -34.80 68.11
C TYR A 398 37.45 -35.93 67.06
N THR A 399 36.29 -36.41 66.62
CA THR A 399 36.15 -37.34 65.48
C THR A 399 35.40 -36.62 64.37
N PHE A 400 35.95 -36.68 63.15
CA PHE A 400 35.26 -36.18 61.96
C PHE A 400 34.04 -37.06 61.68
N THR A 401 32.85 -36.46 61.60
CA THR A 401 31.59 -37.18 61.41
C THR A 401 31.08 -37.13 59.97
N GLY A 402 31.90 -36.62 59.05
CA GLY A 402 31.51 -36.29 57.68
C GLY A 402 31.32 -34.78 57.48
N TRP A 403 31.18 -34.42 56.22
CA TRP A 403 30.79 -33.09 55.77
C TRP A 403 29.30 -32.84 56.06
N ASP A 404 28.93 -31.60 56.40
CA ASP A 404 27.55 -31.24 56.77
C ASP A 404 26.56 -31.18 55.58
N ALA A 405 27.08 -31.25 54.35
CA ALA A 405 26.33 -31.43 53.12
C ALA A 405 27.01 -32.48 52.22
N GLU A 406 26.24 -33.15 51.37
CA GLU A 406 26.80 -34.07 50.36
C GLU A 406 27.69 -33.30 49.37
N VAL A 407 28.91 -33.80 49.15
CA VAL A 407 29.83 -33.21 48.18
C VAL A 407 29.37 -33.58 46.75
N PRO A 408 29.07 -32.59 45.88
CA PRO A 408 28.65 -32.88 44.51
C PRO A 408 29.71 -33.66 43.73
N LYS A 409 29.30 -34.57 42.84
CA LYS A 409 30.22 -35.31 41.95
C LYS A 409 30.81 -34.45 40.83
N THR A 410 30.15 -33.35 40.51
CA THR A 410 30.57 -32.37 39.50
C THR A 410 30.38 -30.95 40.05
N MET A 411 31.19 -30.01 39.59
CA MET A 411 31.13 -28.61 40.00
C MET A 411 29.75 -27.99 39.66
N PRO A 412 28.95 -27.54 40.65
CA PRO A 412 27.62 -26.97 40.43
C PRO A 412 27.70 -25.54 39.85
N ALA A 413 26.53 -24.95 39.54
CA ALA A 413 26.41 -23.63 38.91
C ALA A 413 26.43 -22.45 39.91
N ASN A 414 26.93 -22.67 41.12
CA ASN A 414 27.03 -21.68 42.20
C ASN A 414 28.19 -22.06 43.14
N ASP A 415 28.72 -21.07 43.87
CA ASP A 415 29.68 -21.34 44.92
C ASP A 415 29.00 -22.04 46.11
N LEU A 416 29.74 -22.94 46.76
CA LEU A 416 29.30 -23.68 47.96
C LEU A 416 30.34 -23.55 49.08
N VAL A 417 29.85 -23.50 50.32
CA VAL A 417 30.65 -23.69 51.53
C VAL A 417 30.11 -24.93 52.24
N ILE A 418 30.99 -25.88 52.53
CA ILE A 418 30.65 -27.15 53.18
C ILE A 418 31.48 -27.27 54.46
N GLY A 419 30.81 -27.43 55.59
CA GLY A 419 31.41 -27.47 56.91
C GLY A 419 31.79 -28.88 57.35
N ALA A 420 32.92 -29.01 58.06
CA ALA A 420 33.32 -30.23 58.71
C ALA A 420 32.51 -30.45 60.00
N GLY A 421 31.75 -31.55 60.03
CA GLY A 421 31.08 -32.05 61.23
C GLY A 421 32.08 -32.71 62.18
N TRP A 422 31.99 -32.37 63.47
CA TRP A 422 32.81 -32.98 64.51
C TRP A 422 31.95 -33.42 65.69
N SER A 423 32.16 -34.66 66.14
CA SER A 423 31.82 -35.05 67.51
C SER A 423 33.04 -34.76 68.40
N VAL A 424 32.82 -34.14 69.56
CA VAL A 424 33.87 -34.06 70.58
C VAL A 424 34.03 -35.42 71.22
N ASN A 425 35.26 -35.93 71.27
CA ASN A 425 35.51 -37.26 71.81
C ASN A 425 35.30 -37.24 73.32
N THR A 426 34.53 -38.22 73.80
CA THR A 426 34.44 -38.53 75.21
C THR A 426 35.59 -39.45 75.59
N TYR A 427 36.29 -39.08 76.66
CA TYR A 427 37.32 -39.89 77.27
C TYR A 427 36.86 -40.30 78.68
N ARG A 428 37.34 -41.45 79.13
CA ARG A 428 36.90 -42.12 80.35
C ARG A 428 38.08 -42.28 81.31
N ILE A 429 37.92 -41.78 82.54
CA ILE A 429 38.66 -42.29 83.69
C ILE A 429 37.76 -43.30 84.40
N HIS A 430 38.22 -44.55 84.39
CA HIS A 430 37.49 -45.72 84.88
C HIS A 430 37.96 -46.09 86.28
N PHE A 431 37.19 -45.70 87.30
CA PHE A 431 37.41 -46.17 88.66
C PHE A 431 36.68 -47.50 88.85
N THR A 432 37.43 -48.54 89.19
CA THR A 432 36.96 -49.92 89.10
C THR A 432 37.46 -50.74 90.28
N ASN A 433 36.96 -51.97 90.45
CA ASN A 433 37.53 -52.95 91.38
C ASN A 433 38.60 -53.77 90.66
N THR A 434 39.53 -54.41 91.40
CA THR A 434 40.39 -55.46 90.84
C THR A 434 39.53 -56.48 90.07
N GLY A 435 39.56 -56.45 88.73
CA GLY A 435 38.65 -57.20 87.86
C GLY A 435 37.45 -56.42 87.27
N ASP A 436 37.66 -55.16 86.83
CA ASP A 436 36.78 -54.38 85.94
C ASP A 436 35.32 -54.12 86.38
N SER A 437 35.01 -54.23 87.67
CA SER A 437 33.70 -53.77 88.20
C SER A 437 33.72 -52.28 88.52
N VAL A 438 33.14 -51.46 87.64
CA VAL A 438 33.07 -49.99 87.80
C VAL A 438 32.52 -49.58 89.17
N ILE A 439 33.28 -48.80 89.91
CA ILE A 439 32.79 -48.03 91.06
C ILE A 439 32.25 -46.69 90.57
N HIS A 440 33.06 -45.99 89.78
CA HIS A 440 32.71 -44.69 89.24
C HIS A 440 33.35 -44.48 87.87
N ASP A 441 32.60 -43.93 86.94
CA ASP A 441 33.08 -43.64 85.60
C ASP A 441 33.00 -42.13 85.39
N ILE A 442 34.17 -41.48 85.34
CA ILE A 442 34.22 -40.09 84.90
C ILE A 442 34.39 -40.14 83.38
N VAL A 443 33.26 -40.17 82.68
CA VAL A 443 33.20 -40.02 81.23
C VAL A 443 32.82 -38.59 80.92
N MET A 444 33.74 -37.85 80.32
CA MET A 444 33.47 -36.47 79.91
C MET A 444 34.10 -36.19 78.56
N VAL A 445 33.59 -35.15 77.90
CA VAL A 445 34.23 -34.60 76.71
C VAL A 445 35.63 -34.10 77.07
N TYR A 446 36.56 -34.24 76.13
CA TYR A 446 37.95 -33.77 76.25
C TYR A 446 38.05 -32.36 76.85
N GLY A 447 38.96 -32.15 77.81
CA GLY A 447 39.22 -30.87 78.46
C GLY A 447 38.34 -30.51 79.68
N SER A 448 37.32 -31.31 80.01
CA SER A 448 36.46 -31.09 81.18
C SER A 448 37.21 -31.27 82.51
N SER A 449 36.95 -30.43 83.54
CA SER A 449 37.57 -30.55 84.88
C SER A 449 37.07 -31.75 85.69
N ILE A 450 37.93 -32.35 86.51
CA ILE A 450 37.70 -33.61 87.24
C ILE A 450 37.82 -33.42 88.75
N THR A 451 37.04 -34.20 89.52
CA THR A 451 37.17 -34.38 90.98
C THR A 451 37.07 -35.86 91.35
N SER A 452 37.83 -36.31 92.35
CA SER A 452 37.85 -37.71 92.81
C SER A 452 36.53 -38.14 93.47
N PRO A 453 36.08 -39.40 93.30
CA PRO A 453 34.87 -39.93 93.95
C PRO A 453 35.08 -40.33 95.43
N ASP A 454 33.97 -40.54 96.15
CA ASP A 454 33.90 -41.06 97.53
C ASP A 454 34.29 -42.56 97.64
N ASP A 455 34.64 -43.01 98.85
CA ASP A 455 34.99 -44.41 99.13
C ASP A 455 33.82 -45.39 98.87
N PRO A 456 34.05 -46.50 98.14
CA PRO A 456 33.01 -47.46 97.77
C PRO A 456 32.57 -48.42 98.89
N VAL A 457 31.37 -48.99 98.73
CA VAL A 457 30.85 -50.11 99.54
C VAL A 457 30.36 -51.24 98.61
N ARG A 458 30.75 -52.49 98.88
CA ARG A 458 30.39 -53.68 98.07
C ARG A 458 29.64 -54.68 98.93
N LYS A 459 28.41 -55.02 98.53
CA LYS A 459 27.53 -55.93 99.28
C LYS A 459 28.16 -57.31 99.44
N GLY A 460 28.16 -57.83 100.68
CA GLY A 460 28.80 -59.10 101.06
C GLY A 460 30.32 -59.12 100.88
N TYR A 461 30.94 -57.93 100.81
CA TYR A 461 32.39 -57.71 100.83
C TYR A 461 32.78 -56.57 101.81
N THR A 462 34.07 -56.27 101.93
CA THR A 462 34.62 -55.13 102.72
C THR A 462 35.75 -54.42 101.97
N PHE A 463 35.78 -53.07 101.94
CA PHE A 463 36.70 -52.19 101.16
C PHE A 463 38.03 -51.89 101.88
N MET A 464 39.08 -51.51 101.13
CA MET A 464 40.39 -51.13 101.66
C MET A 464 41.00 -49.81 101.09
N ASP A 465 41.29 -49.68 99.78
CA ASP A 465 41.93 -48.48 99.16
C ASP A 465 41.87 -48.51 97.61
N TRP A 466 42.33 -47.43 96.94
CA TRP A 466 42.49 -47.24 95.47
C TRP A 466 43.92 -47.52 94.97
N SER A 467 44.11 -47.67 93.63
CA SER A 467 45.39 -48.11 93.03
C SER A 467 46.30 -47.02 92.42
N ALA A 468 45.83 -45.79 92.19
CA ALA A 468 46.59 -44.70 91.56
C ALA A 468 45.93 -43.31 91.76
N ASP A 469 46.71 -42.23 91.59
CA ASP A 469 46.26 -40.83 91.73
C ASP A 469 45.39 -40.33 90.55
N VAL A 470 44.51 -39.36 90.82
CA VAL A 470 43.51 -38.82 89.87
C VAL A 470 43.95 -37.46 89.24
N PRO A 471 43.85 -37.24 87.92
CA PRO A 471 44.17 -35.96 87.27
C PRO A 471 43.09 -34.88 87.39
N ASP A 472 43.49 -33.59 87.26
CA ASP A 472 42.59 -32.42 87.40
C ASP A 472 41.66 -32.13 86.20
N THR A 473 41.99 -32.61 84.98
CA THR A 473 41.18 -32.40 83.75
C THR A 473 41.23 -33.61 82.83
N MET A 474 40.17 -33.83 82.06
CA MET A 474 39.99 -34.98 81.16
C MET A 474 40.96 -34.96 79.97
N PRO A 475 41.94 -35.88 79.92
CA PRO A 475 42.94 -35.92 78.85
C PRO A 475 42.39 -36.57 77.57
N ALA A 476 43.10 -36.44 76.44
CA ALA A 476 42.75 -37.07 75.17
C ALA A 476 43.02 -38.60 75.11
N LYS A 477 42.82 -39.31 76.24
CA LYS A 477 43.00 -40.76 76.38
C LYS A 477 42.25 -41.30 77.59
N ASN A 478 41.91 -42.59 77.56
CA ASN A 478 41.27 -43.25 78.70
C ASN A 478 42.31 -43.66 79.76
N LEU A 479 41.86 -43.77 81.02
CA LEU A 479 42.65 -44.19 82.20
C LEU A 479 41.84 -45.19 83.04
N ILE A 480 42.51 -46.06 83.80
CA ILE A 480 41.89 -47.06 84.69
C ILE A 480 42.58 -46.99 86.07
N ILE A 481 41.80 -47.02 87.15
CA ILE A 481 42.23 -46.96 88.56
C ILE A 481 41.41 -47.97 89.38
N GLU A 482 42.04 -48.88 90.13
CA GLU A 482 41.40 -50.05 90.76
C GLU A 482 41.19 -49.97 92.29
N ALA A 483 40.33 -50.82 92.87
CA ALA A 483 39.94 -50.88 94.29
C ALA A 483 39.92 -52.32 94.88
N ILE A 484 40.11 -52.45 96.22
CA ILE A 484 40.60 -53.68 96.91
C ILE A 484 39.59 -54.28 97.97
N TRP A 485 39.34 -55.63 98.03
CA TRP A 485 38.17 -56.28 98.72
C TRP A 485 38.26 -57.78 99.27
N VAL A 486 37.29 -58.29 100.11
CA VAL A 486 37.14 -59.70 100.72
C VAL A 486 35.64 -60.18 100.99
N ALA A 487 35.19 -61.49 101.05
CA ALA A 487 33.75 -62.06 100.96
C ALA A 487 33.12 -63.14 101.99
N ASN A 488 31.80 -63.57 101.91
CA ASN A 488 30.87 -64.32 102.92
C ASN A 488 30.14 -65.72 102.55
N THR A 489 28.93 -66.18 103.08
CA THR A 489 28.29 -67.60 102.98
C THR A 489 26.70 -67.85 103.04
N TYR A 490 26.03 -68.92 102.45
CA TYR A 490 24.55 -69.38 102.63
C TYR A 490 23.94 -70.73 101.96
N PHE A 491 22.60 -71.06 102.01
CA PHE A 491 21.84 -72.31 101.52
C PHE A 491 20.51 -72.19 100.64
N ILE A 492 20.02 -73.27 99.92
CA ILE A 492 18.82 -73.29 98.98
C ILE A 492 18.00 -74.64 98.85
N ARG A 493 16.68 -74.66 98.52
CA ARG A 493 15.74 -75.85 98.35
C ARG A 493 14.60 -75.70 97.27
N PHE A 494 13.99 -76.78 96.71
CA PHE A 494 12.99 -76.78 95.58
C PHE A 494 11.64 -77.55 95.78
N MET A 495 10.57 -77.26 94.99
CA MET A 495 9.18 -77.83 95.05
C MET A 495 8.39 -77.84 93.69
N SER A 496 7.51 -78.83 93.39
CA SER A 496 6.97 -79.11 92.02
C SER A 496 5.73 -78.36 91.49
N ASN A 497 4.85 -77.92 92.39
CA ASN A 497 3.75 -76.97 92.12
C ASN A 497 2.96 -77.17 90.80
N GLY A 498 2.31 -78.33 90.64
CA GLY A 498 1.44 -78.64 89.49
C GLY A 498 2.10 -79.45 88.37
N GLY A 499 3.42 -79.64 88.41
CA GLY A 499 4.13 -80.70 87.68
C GLY A 499 4.44 -81.91 88.59
N SER A 500 4.88 -83.03 87.98
CA SER A 500 5.16 -84.32 88.65
C SER A 500 6.65 -84.68 88.70
N GLY A 501 7.18 -85.17 89.85
CA GLY A 501 8.61 -85.57 90.04
C GLY A 501 9.12 -85.41 91.50
N SER A 502 10.45 -85.24 91.74
CA SER A 502 11.03 -84.82 93.06
C SER A 502 12.51 -84.35 93.01
N MET A 503 12.98 -83.46 93.93
CA MET A 503 14.37 -82.91 93.97
C MET A 503 14.96 -82.66 95.39
N SER A 504 16.28 -82.40 95.51
CA SER A 504 17.05 -82.23 96.78
C SER A 504 17.68 -80.83 97.00
N PRO A 505 18.04 -80.40 98.23
CA PRO A 505 18.62 -79.07 98.56
C PRO A 505 20.12 -78.85 98.19
N LEU A 506 20.63 -77.61 98.34
CA LEU A 506 21.95 -77.12 97.90
C LEU A 506 22.59 -76.08 98.88
N THR A 507 23.92 -75.90 98.85
CA THR A 507 24.74 -75.01 99.74
C THR A 507 25.76 -74.19 98.93
N THR A 508 26.13 -72.98 99.35
CA THR A 508 26.98 -72.05 98.58
C THR A 508 27.71 -70.99 99.44
N THR A 509 28.69 -70.27 98.88
CA THR A 509 29.36 -69.11 99.48
C THR A 509 29.01 -67.78 98.78
N TYR A 510 29.12 -66.65 99.49
CA TYR A 510 28.83 -65.33 98.90
C TYR A 510 29.90 -65.00 97.85
N ASP A 511 29.45 -64.55 96.68
CA ASP A 511 30.23 -64.45 95.45
C ASP A 511 30.89 -65.76 94.96
N SER A 512 30.44 -66.93 95.43
CA SER A 512 30.60 -68.15 94.64
C SER A 512 29.36 -68.43 93.83
N ASP A 513 29.59 -68.67 92.56
CA ASP A 513 28.58 -69.12 91.62
C ASP A 513 28.10 -70.52 92.01
N THR A 514 26.78 -70.73 92.10
CA THR A 514 26.22 -72.04 92.44
C THR A 514 25.01 -72.35 91.59
N GLU A 515 25.15 -73.39 90.76
CA GLU A 515 24.15 -73.79 89.78
C GLU A 515 22.92 -74.44 90.43
N LEU A 516 21.74 -73.81 90.26
CA LEU A 516 20.47 -74.46 90.56
C LEU A 516 20.27 -75.65 89.62
N LYS A 517 20.02 -76.83 90.21
CA LYS A 517 19.76 -78.05 89.43
C LYS A 517 18.47 -77.92 88.62
N GLY A 518 18.45 -78.52 87.44
CA GLY A 518 17.30 -78.49 86.55
C GLY A 518 16.05 -79.17 87.09
N CYS A 519 14.90 -78.63 86.71
CA CYS A 519 13.55 -79.07 87.00
C CYS A 519 13.29 -80.42 86.34
N SER A 520 13.35 -81.46 87.17
CA SER A 520 12.87 -82.79 86.80
C SER A 520 11.35 -82.91 86.96
N PHE A 521 10.60 -81.84 86.64
CA PHE A 521 9.13 -81.80 86.64
C PHE A 521 8.66 -81.43 85.23
N GLU A 522 7.61 -82.07 84.70
CA GLU A 522 7.17 -81.92 83.30
C GLU A 522 5.70 -81.48 83.15
N ARG A 523 5.38 -80.80 82.02
CA ARG A 523 4.03 -80.44 81.56
C ARG A 523 4.05 -80.10 80.05
N VAL A 524 3.07 -80.55 79.26
CA VAL A 524 3.00 -80.37 77.79
C VAL A 524 2.01 -79.27 77.40
N GLY A 525 2.28 -78.50 76.35
CA GLY A 525 1.48 -77.33 75.90
C GLY A 525 1.57 -76.12 76.85
N TYR A 526 2.44 -76.23 77.85
CA TYR A 526 2.59 -75.32 78.96
C TYR A 526 4.08 -75.20 79.27
N THR A 527 4.71 -74.08 78.93
CA THR A 527 6.15 -73.93 79.14
C THR A 527 6.47 -73.87 80.64
N PHE A 528 7.54 -74.55 81.07
CA PHE A 528 8.07 -74.41 82.43
C PHE A 528 8.63 -72.99 82.57
N MET A 529 7.98 -72.19 83.39
CA MET A 529 8.35 -70.78 83.54
C MET A 529 9.54 -70.62 84.50
N GLY A 530 9.77 -71.56 85.42
CA GLY A 530 10.84 -71.51 86.41
C GLY A 530 10.36 -71.68 87.85
N TRP A 531 11.24 -71.38 88.80
CA TRP A 531 11.07 -71.50 90.23
C TRP A 531 10.79 -70.16 90.93
N SER A 532 9.62 -70.00 91.53
CA SER A 532 9.25 -68.89 92.42
C SER A 532 9.77 -69.08 93.85
N LEU A 533 10.06 -68.01 94.59
CA LEU A 533 10.27 -68.07 96.05
C LEU A 533 9.01 -68.49 96.85
N SER A 534 7.83 -68.60 96.23
CA SER A 534 6.58 -69.00 96.90
C SER A 534 5.63 -69.75 95.96
N SER A 535 4.81 -70.67 96.45
CA SER A 535 3.99 -71.58 95.60
C SER A 535 3.00 -70.87 94.67
N GLY A 536 2.37 -69.77 95.12
CA GLY A 536 1.50 -68.96 94.25
C GLY A 536 2.26 -67.91 93.41
N GLY A 537 3.49 -67.60 93.81
CA GLY A 537 4.23 -66.42 93.37
C GLY A 537 4.75 -66.44 91.93
N PRO A 538 5.37 -65.33 91.51
CA PRO A 538 6.03 -65.22 90.21
C PRO A 538 7.34 -66.00 90.21
N VAL A 539 7.76 -66.47 89.04
CA VAL A 539 9.10 -67.07 88.86
C VAL A 539 10.17 -66.14 89.39
N SER A 540 11.13 -66.70 90.12
CA SER A 540 12.28 -66.01 90.71
C SER A 540 13.60 -66.52 90.15
N PHE A 541 13.67 -67.78 89.70
CA PHE A 541 14.87 -68.44 89.14
C PHE A 541 14.46 -69.46 88.07
N ILE A 542 15.41 -69.96 87.28
CA ILE A 542 15.17 -71.06 86.31
C ILE A 542 16.14 -72.22 86.55
N ASP A 543 16.17 -73.17 85.62
CA ASP A 543 17.04 -74.34 85.63
C ASP A 543 18.46 -74.01 85.17
N GLY A 544 19.45 -74.69 85.74
CA GLY A 544 20.86 -74.37 85.51
C GLY A 544 21.24 -72.97 85.97
N HIS A 545 20.32 -72.25 86.64
CA HIS A 545 20.53 -70.85 86.99
C HIS A 545 21.62 -70.80 88.05
N ILE A 546 22.80 -70.35 87.64
CA ILE A 546 23.88 -70.02 88.56
C ILE A 546 23.38 -68.86 89.42
N VAL A 547 23.04 -69.21 90.65
CA VAL A 547 22.61 -68.26 91.65
C VAL A 547 23.77 -67.96 92.57
N ARG A 548 23.85 -66.68 92.89
CA ARG A 548 24.87 -66.05 93.71
C ARG A 548 24.10 -65.12 94.64
N ASN A 549 24.42 -65.15 95.92
CA ASN A 549 23.92 -64.18 96.90
C ASN A 549 22.38 -64.08 97.00
N LEU A 550 21.66 -65.22 96.98
CA LEU A 550 20.18 -65.24 97.11
C LEU A 550 19.65 -64.73 98.46
N VAL A 551 20.54 -64.49 99.42
CA VAL A 551 20.22 -63.99 100.73
C VAL A 551 20.33 -62.48 100.76
N THR A 552 19.38 -61.83 101.42
CA THR A 552 19.28 -60.36 101.44
C THR A 552 19.98 -59.74 102.64
N GLY A 553 20.24 -60.51 103.70
CA GLY A 553 21.10 -60.12 104.82
C GLY A 553 22.58 -60.01 104.45
N ALA A 554 23.35 -59.30 105.28
CA ALA A 554 24.81 -59.22 105.16
C ALA A 554 25.54 -60.30 105.98
N ASP A 555 24.82 -60.96 106.88
CA ASP A 555 25.31 -61.96 107.82
C ASP A 555 25.28 -63.37 107.19
N GLY A 556 26.22 -64.25 107.57
CA GLY A 556 26.31 -65.61 107.03
C GLY A 556 25.29 -66.59 107.65
N ASP A 557 24.90 -67.59 106.86
CA ASP A 557 24.11 -68.81 107.21
C ASP A 557 22.59 -68.83 106.91
N ASP A 558 22.05 -67.91 106.10
CA ASP A 558 20.63 -67.88 105.67
C ASP A 558 20.21 -69.03 104.70
N THR A 559 18.90 -69.31 104.57
CA THR A 559 18.33 -70.42 103.74
C THR A 559 17.12 -69.99 102.88
N VAL A 560 17.06 -70.45 101.61
CA VAL A 560 16.07 -70.03 100.59
C VAL A 560 15.24 -71.21 100.00
N ILE A 561 13.95 -71.02 99.66
CA ILE A 561 13.03 -72.08 99.15
C ILE A 561 12.37 -71.66 97.81
N LEU A 562 12.33 -72.56 96.83
CA LEU A 562 11.87 -72.32 95.46
C LEU A 562 10.75 -73.30 95.00
N TYR A 563 9.86 -72.87 94.09
CA TYR A 563 8.61 -73.54 93.67
C TYR A 563 8.36 -73.41 92.15
N ALA A 564 8.25 -74.52 91.43
CA ALA A 564 8.01 -74.54 89.99
C ALA A 564 6.77 -73.74 89.54
N LYS A 565 6.73 -73.26 88.30
CA LYS A 565 5.62 -72.48 87.72
C LYS A 565 5.44 -72.83 86.25
N TRP A 566 4.21 -72.78 85.79
CA TRP A 566 3.77 -73.18 84.45
C TRP A 566 2.83 -72.11 83.90
N SER A 567 2.95 -71.76 82.63
CA SER A 567 1.95 -70.97 81.90
C SER A 567 1.30 -71.85 80.84
N ALA A 568 0.00 -71.66 80.58
CA ALA A 568 -0.55 -72.09 79.30
C ALA A 568 0.10 -71.23 78.22
N ASN A 569 0.42 -71.83 77.09
CA ASN A 569 1.01 -71.07 76.01
C ASN A 569 -0.07 -70.34 75.21
N THR A 570 0.21 -69.10 74.82
CA THR A 570 -0.64 -68.29 73.93
C THR A 570 0.22 -67.81 72.79
N TYR A 571 -0.36 -67.70 71.59
CA TYR A 571 0.32 -67.12 70.45
C TYR A 571 -0.48 -65.97 69.84
N THR A 572 0.14 -64.80 69.68
CA THR A 572 -0.50 -63.65 69.02
C THR A 572 -0.11 -63.63 67.56
N VAL A 573 -1.08 -63.40 66.69
CA VAL A 573 -0.81 -63.02 65.30
C VAL A 573 -0.97 -61.52 65.21
N ASP A 574 0.13 -60.84 64.90
CA ASP A 574 0.14 -59.39 64.67
C ASP A 574 -0.09 -59.14 63.18
N PHE A 575 -1.23 -58.53 62.85
CA PHE A 575 -1.63 -58.22 61.49
C PHE A 575 -1.11 -56.83 61.13
N ASN A 576 0.11 -56.78 60.63
CA ASN A 576 0.68 -55.52 60.17
C ASN A 576 0.01 -55.12 58.85
N SER A 577 -0.64 -53.94 58.84
CA SER A 577 -1.39 -53.48 57.69
C SER A 577 -0.53 -53.09 56.49
N ASN A 578 0.81 -53.01 56.61
CA ASN A 578 1.73 -52.50 55.57
C ASN A 578 1.12 -51.28 54.86
N ASP A 579 0.97 -50.16 55.59
CA ASP A 579 0.34 -48.91 55.13
C ASP A 579 -1.15 -49.01 54.70
N GLY A 580 -1.91 -50.01 55.18
CA GLY A 580 -3.37 -50.07 55.07
C GLY A 580 -4.10 -49.38 56.22
N GLU A 581 -5.32 -48.93 55.96
CA GLU A 581 -6.20 -48.18 56.87
C GLU A 581 -7.40 -49.03 57.35
N ASP A 582 -7.94 -48.66 58.52
CA ASP A 582 -9.09 -49.25 59.24
C ASP A 582 -9.11 -50.78 59.37
N GLY A 583 -8.69 -51.29 60.55
CA GLY A 583 -8.68 -52.73 60.83
C GLY A 583 -8.33 -53.16 62.26
N VAL A 584 -8.13 -54.47 62.45
CA VAL A 584 -7.69 -55.07 63.73
C VAL A 584 -6.23 -55.51 63.62
N GLU A 585 -5.35 -54.80 64.32
CA GLU A 585 -3.88 -54.92 64.20
C GLU A 585 -3.27 -56.17 64.83
N SER A 586 -3.99 -56.86 65.73
CA SER A 586 -3.51 -58.13 66.29
C SER A 586 -4.66 -58.96 66.84
N HIS A 587 -4.50 -60.28 66.79
CA HIS A 587 -5.43 -61.22 67.43
C HIS A 587 -4.66 -62.29 68.20
N THR A 588 -5.01 -62.48 69.48
CA THR A 588 -4.33 -63.46 70.34
C THR A 588 -5.10 -64.76 70.38
N PHE A 589 -4.46 -65.80 69.88
CA PHE A 589 -4.89 -67.18 69.94
C PHE A 589 -4.28 -67.85 71.18
N THR A 590 -4.99 -68.80 71.77
CA THR A 590 -4.43 -69.64 72.83
C THR A 590 -3.96 -70.97 72.24
N TYR A 591 -2.87 -71.54 72.74
CA TYR A 591 -2.46 -72.88 72.31
C TYR A 591 -3.57 -73.89 72.65
N ASP A 592 -3.95 -74.71 71.67
CA ASP A 592 -5.14 -75.58 71.67
C ASP A 592 -6.51 -74.84 71.69
N SER A 593 -6.62 -73.69 71.00
CA SER A 593 -7.90 -73.00 70.69
C SER A 593 -8.29 -73.10 69.20
N ASP A 594 -9.60 -73.00 68.89
CA ASP A 594 -10.20 -73.41 67.60
C ASP A 594 -10.71 -72.21 66.77
N GLU A 595 -9.84 -71.26 66.44
CA GLU A 595 -10.18 -69.97 65.80
C GLU A 595 -9.56 -69.79 64.39
N SER A 596 -10.02 -68.78 63.64
CA SER A 596 -9.56 -68.44 62.27
C SER A 596 -8.99 -67.03 62.17
N LEU A 597 -8.12 -66.79 61.18
CA LEU A 597 -7.68 -65.44 60.83
C LEU A 597 -8.89 -64.63 60.31
N PRO A 598 -9.04 -63.34 60.67
CA PRO A 598 -10.16 -62.53 60.18
C PRO A 598 -10.04 -62.20 58.68
N VAL A 599 -11.15 -61.77 58.05
CA VAL A 599 -11.24 -61.44 56.61
C VAL A 599 -11.40 -59.94 56.43
N GLY A 600 -10.78 -59.38 55.39
CA GLY A 600 -10.95 -58.00 54.95
C GLY A 600 -10.48 -57.01 56.00
N LEU A 601 -9.42 -57.37 56.75
CA LEU A 601 -9.02 -56.64 57.95
C LEU A 601 -8.67 -55.19 57.69
N PHE A 602 -8.00 -54.89 56.57
CA PHE A 602 -7.59 -53.54 56.21
C PHE A 602 -8.04 -53.19 54.80
N THR A 603 -8.21 -51.90 54.55
CA THR A 603 -8.39 -51.35 53.21
C THR A 603 -7.24 -50.41 52.90
N ARG A 604 -6.69 -50.46 51.67
CA ARG A 604 -5.64 -49.53 51.24
C ARG A 604 -6.06 -48.97 49.89
N VAL A 605 -6.25 -47.65 49.81
CA VAL A 605 -6.74 -47.00 48.59
C VAL A 605 -5.80 -47.34 47.42
N GLY A 606 -6.39 -47.74 46.29
CA GLY A 606 -5.64 -48.13 45.09
C GLY A 606 -4.83 -49.43 45.20
N HIS A 607 -5.07 -50.25 46.22
CA HIS A 607 -4.39 -51.53 46.42
C HIS A 607 -5.40 -52.64 46.78
N THR A 608 -5.01 -53.90 46.64
CA THR A 608 -5.81 -55.08 47.03
C THR A 608 -5.02 -55.97 47.97
N LEU A 609 -5.62 -56.32 49.13
CA LEU A 609 -5.03 -57.25 50.09
C LEU A 609 -5.11 -58.68 49.54
N LEU A 610 -3.95 -59.30 49.30
CA LEU A 610 -3.89 -60.70 48.85
C LEU A 610 -3.84 -61.69 50.03
N GLY A 611 -3.52 -61.19 51.22
CA GLY A 611 -3.37 -61.95 52.45
C GLY A 611 -2.06 -61.58 53.16
N TRP A 612 -1.41 -62.58 53.73
CA TRP A 612 -0.44 -62.41 54.79
C TRP A 612 0.91 -63.12 54.53
N ALA A 613 2.02 -62.39 54.61
CA ALA A 613 3.40 -62.90 54.62
C ALA A 613 3.95 -62.99 56.04
N LEU A 614 5.02 -63.78 56.26
CA LEU A 614 5.69 -63.88 57.56
C LEU A 614 6.76 -62.77 57.80
N GLU A 615 7.01 -61.92 56.81
CA GLU A 615 7.96 -60.79 56.90
C GLU A 615 7.48 -59.58 56.04
N PRO A 616 7.88 -58.32 56.34
CA PRO A 616 7.23 -57.12 55.80
C PRO A 616 7.23 -57.02 54.27
N SER A 617 8.33 -57.40 53.65
CA SER A 617 8.53 -57.45 52.20
C SER A 617 8.51 -58.89 51.65
N GLY A 618 7.93 -59.82 52.41
CA GLY A 618 7.91 -61.24 52.08
C GLY A 618 6.84 -61.60 51.04
N GLU A 619 7.01 -62.77 50.41
CA GLU A 619 5.97 -63.36 49.56
C GLU A 619 4.78 -63.85 50.40
N LEU A 620 3.60 -63.89 49.79
CA LEU A 620 2.33 -64.32 50.41
C LEU A 620 2.42 -65.76 50.96
N VAL A 621 2.30 -65.92 52.29
CA VAL A 621 2.38 -67.23 52.98
C VAL A 621 1.00 -67.82 53.28
N ARG A 622 0.00 -66.99 53.61
CA ARG A 622 -1.40 -67.43 53.81
C ARG A 622 -2.37 -66.43 53.19
N GLY A 623 -3.40 -66.96 52.51
CA GLY A 623 -4.53 -66.15 52.06
C GLY A 623 -5.34 -65.60 53.23
N ASP A 624 -6.04 -64.51 52.98
CA ASP A 624 -6.91 -63.85 53.96
C ASP A 624 -8.10 -64.76 54.38
N GLY A 625 -8.49 -64.73 55.66
CA GLY A 625 -9.62 -65.52 56.18
C GLY A 625 -9.41 -67.01 56.51
N VAL A 626 -8.17 -67.53 56.45
CA VAL A 626 -7.89 -68.96 56.63
C VAL A 626 -7.74 -69.33 58.13
N LYS A 627 -7.97 -70.60 58.50
CA LYS A 627 -7.91 -71.08 59.90
C LYS A 627 -6.52 -70.90 60.55
N ALA A 628 -6.50 -70.58 61.85
CA ALA A 628 -5.29 -70.45 62.66
C ALA A 628 -5.01 -71.72 63.50
N ASP A 629 -4.67 -72.83 62.86
CA ASP A 629 -4.38 -74.10 63.56
C ASP A 629 -3.01 -74.06 64.26
N ASN A 630 -3.00 -73.81 65.59
CA ASN A 630 -1.81 -73.83 66.48
C ASN A 630 -0.55 -73.25 65.80
N LEU A 631 -0.70 -72.06 65.21
CA LEU A 631 0.29 -71.48 64.28
C LEU A 631 1.67 -71.26 64.93
N ALA A 632 1.72 -71.13 66.25
CA ALA A 632 2.92 -71.33 67.05
C ALA A 632 2.57 -72.11 68.34
N THR A 633 3.57 -72.72 68.98
CA THR A 633 3.42 -73.38 70.29
C THR A 633 3.26 -72.40 71.45
N ASP A 634 3.70 -71.15 71.24
CA ASP A 634 3.71 -69.98 72.11
C ASP A 634 4.23 -68.79 71.27
N GLY A 635 4.01 -67.56 71.72
CA GLY A 635 4.74 -66.38 71.24
C GLY A 635 4.05 -65.61 70.11
N ARG A 636 4.66 -64.50 69.67
CA ARG A 636 4.09 -63.68 68.60
C ARG A 636 4.62 -64.14 67.25
N MET A 637 3.77 -64.08 66.24
CA MET A 637 4.19 -64.13 64.84
C MET A 637 3.53 -62.97 64.10
N ASP A 638 4.33 -62.28 63.31
CA ASP A 638 3.82 -61.24 62.43
C ASP A 638 3.23 -61.87 61.16
N LEU A 639 2.09 -61.33 60.75
CA LEU A 639 1.48 -61.52 59.45
C LEU A 639 1.38 -60.15 58.79
N TYR A 640 2.20 -59.93 57.77
CA TYR A 640 2.28 -58.67 57.04
C TYR A 640 1.35 -58.69 55.84
N ALA A 641 0.51 -57.68 55.72
CA ALA A 641 -0.41 -57.50 54.61
C ALA A 641 0.37 -57.39 53.29
N VAL A 642 0.22 -58.39 52.42
CA VAL A 642 0.78 -58.36 51.07
C VAL A 642 -0.23 -57.67 50.17
N TRP A 643 0.06 -56.41 49.86
CA TRP A 643 -0.71 -55.63 48.90
C TRP A 643 -0.21 -55.85 47.49
N SER A 644 -1.14 -56.12 46.56
CA SER A 644 -0.90 -55.71 45.18
C SER A 644 -1.25 -54.25 45.07
N VAL A 645 -0.35 -53.42 44.53
CA VAL A 645 -0.78 -52.15 43.93
C VAL A 645 -1.72 -52.47 42.78
N ASN A 646 -2.85 -51.78 42.69
CA ASN A 646 -3.74 -51.93 41.56
C ASN A 646 -3.18 -51.09 40.41
N ILE A 647 -3.13 -51.67 39.21
CA ILE A 647 -2.91 -50.90 37.99
C ILE A 647 -4.24 -50.29 37.55
N TYR A 648 -4.22 -49.01 37.20
CA TYR A 648 -5.37 -48.31 36.64
C TYR A 648 -4.99 -47.77 35.27
N ARG A 649 -5.99 -47.71 34.39
CA ARG A 649 -5.86 -47.22 33.02
C ARG A 649 -6.30 -45.76 32.96
N ILE A 650 -5.40 -44.89 32.54
CA ILE A 650 -5.69 -43.49 32.22
C ILE A 650 -5.56 -43.35 30.71
N GLN A 651 -6.72 -43.29 30.05
CA GLN A 651 -6.84 -43.30 28.60
C GLN A 651 -7.13 -41.89 28.12
N PHE A 652 -6.17 -41.29 27.41
CA PHE A 652 -6.37 -40.03 26.71
C PHE A 652 -6.99 -40.34 25.35
N VAL A 653 -8.20 -39.86 25.10
CA VAL A 653 -8.95 -40.14 23.87
C VAL A 653 -9.31 -38.87 23.14
N ASP A 654 -9.40 -38.97 21.82
CA ASP A 654 -10.02 -37.96 20.99
C ASP A 654 -11.56 -38.10 21.04
N THR A 655 -12.27 -37.10 20.54
CA THR A 655 -13.74 -36.97 20.42
C THR A 655 -14.46 -38.10 19.66
N GLY A 656 -13.74 -39.09 19.15
CA GLY A 656 -14.26 -40.31 18.51
C GLY A 656 -13.80 -41.63 19.15
N ASP A 657 -13.45 -41.63 20.44
CA ASP A 657 -12.89 -42.77 21.21
C ASP A 657 -11.54 -43.31 20.70
N SER A 658 -10.91 -42.67 19.70
CA SER A 658 -9.57 -43.00 19.25
C SER A 658 -8.53 -42.63 20.30
N ILE A 659 -7.70 -43.60 20.67
CA ILE A 659 -6.68 -43.48 21.71
C ILE A 659 -5.56 -42.55 21.22
N ILE A 660 -5.35 -41.45 21.96
CA ILE A 660 -4.21 -40.54 21.80
C ILE A 660 -3.01 -41.12 22.55
N ASP A 661 -3.22 -41.46 23.83
CA ASP A 661 -2.25 -42.14 24.69
C ASP A 661 -2.96 -43.01 25.73
N ASP A 662 -2.29 -44.04 26.25
CA ASP A 662 -2.85 -45.08 27.13
C ASP A 662 -1.89 -45.41 28.27
N ILE A 663 -2.00 -44.66 29.36
CA ILE A 663 -1.15 -44.82 30.53
C ILE A 663 -1.76 -45.88 31.45
N VAL A 664 -1.33 -47.13 31.28
CA VAL A 664 -1.60 -48.23 32.22
C VAL A 664 -0.47 -48.30 33.23
N ALA A 665 -0.69 -47.76 34.43
CA ALA A 665 0.35 -47.63 35.45
C ALA A 665 -0.19 -47.97 36.86
N PRO A 666 0.71 -48.34 37.80
CA PRO A 666 0.35 -48.51 39.21
C PRO A 666 -0.25 -47.23 39.80
N TYR A 667 -1.26 -47.38 40.66
CA TYR A 667 -1.79 -46.31 41.50
C TYR A 667 -0.68 -45.46 42.16
N GLY A 668 -0.87 -44.13 42.16
CA GLY A 668 0.07 -43.18 42.74
C GLY A 668 1.29 -42.85 41.89
N SER A 669 1.53 -43.54 40.77
CA SER A 669 2.58 -43.15 39.81
C SER A 669 2.32 -41.74 39.29
N SER A 670 3.35 -40.89 39.18
CA SER A 670 3.22 -39.56 38.58
C SER A 670 2.73 -39.65 37.14
N ILE A 671 1.72 -38.86 36.79
CA ILE A 671 1.27 -38.72 35.41
C ILE A 671 2.03 -37.55 34.79
N ILE A 672 2.79 -37.84 33.73
CA ILE A 672 3.17 -36.84 32.75
C ILE A 672 2.05 -36.85 31.72
N ALA A 673 1.35 -35.73 31.54
CA ALA A 673 0.37 -35.62 30.47
C ALA A 673 1.09 -35.76 29.12
N PRO A 674 0.51 -36.45 28.12
CA PRO A 674 1.06 -36.44 26.77
C PRO A 674 1.12 -35.00 26.24
N ASP A 675 2.04 -34.74 25.31
CA ASP A 675 2.12 -33.46 24.60
C ASP A 675 0.76 -33.10 23.98
N ASP A 676 0.44 -31.80 23.93
CA ASP A 676 -0.85 -31.31 23.43
C ASP A 676 -1.19 -31.94 22.07
N PRO A 677 -2.29 -32.71 21.96
CA PRO A 677 -2.58 -33.47 20.76
C PRO A 677 -2.88 -32.55 19.57
N VAL A 678 -2.47 -32.96 18.38
CA VAL A 678 -2.71 -32.22 17.14
C VAL A 678 -3.84 -32.89 16.35
N TYR A 679 -5.04 -32.32 16.43
CA TYR A 679 -6.16 -32.68 15.56
C TYR A 679 -6.30 -31.66 14.43
N LYS A 680 -6.25 -32.14 13.18
CA LYS A 680 -6.16 -31.27 12.00
C LYS A 680 -7.37 -30.34 11.92
N GLY A 681 -7.11 -29.04 11.73
CA GLY A 681 -8.14 -28.00 11.61
C GLY A 681 -8.88 -27.64 12.91
N HIS A 682 -8.39 -28.09 14.07
CA HIS A 682 -8.96 -27.78 15.37
C HIS A 682 -7.86 -27.28 16.32
N THR A 683 -8.22 -26.43 17.28
CA THR A 683 -7.32 -26.02 18.37
C THR A 683 -7.67 -26.82 19.61
N PHE A 684 -6.66 -27.43 20.23
CA PHE A 684 -6.79 -28.09 21.51
C PHE A 684 -7.11 -27.06 22.59
N THR A 685 -8.32 -27.10 23.14
CA THR A 685 -8.76 -26.16 24.20
C THR A 685 -8.45 -26.69 25.61
N GLY A 686 -7.81 -27.85 25.69
CA GLY A 686 -7.51 -28.58 26.91
C GLY A 686 -8.24 -29.91 27.02
N TRP A 687 -8.00 -30.61 28.12
CA TRP A 687 -8.70 -31.83 28.46
C TRP A 687 -10.08 -31.52 29.09
N ASP A 688 -11.07 -32.38 28.87
CA ASP A 688 -12.44 -32.24 29.40
C ASP A 688 -12.53 -32.15 30.93
N SER A 689 -11.47 -32.58 31.60
CA SER A 689 -11.31 -32.66 33.05
C SER A 689 -9.84 -32.40 33.42
N LYS A 690 -9.59 -31.83 34.61
CA LYS A 690 -8.21 -31.56 35.07
C LYS A 690 -7.46 -32.90 35.16
N VAL A 691 -6.39 -33.05 34.37
CA VAL A 691 -5.48 -34.20 34.46
C VAL A 691 -4.92 -34.28 35.88
N PRO A 692 -5.07 -35.43 36.58
CA PRO A 692 -4.53 -35.60 37.92
C PRO A 692 -3.00 -35.76 37.86
N GLU A 693 -2.31 -35.22 38.87
CA GLU A 693 -0.83 -35.23 38.96
C GLU A 693 -0.25 -36.65 39.20
N SER A 694 -1.10 -37.60 39.60
CA SER A 694 -0.76 -39.02 39.76
C SER A 694 -1.95 -39.93 39.48
N VAL A 695 -1.69 -41.19 39.15
CA VAL A 695 -2.71 -42.21 38.82
C VAL A 695 -3.69 -42.39 39.99
N PRO A 696 -4.98 -42.02 39.84
CA PRO A 696 -5.99 -42.16 40.88
C PRO A 696 -6.46 -43.62 41.05
N ALA A 697 -7.19 -43.90 42.13
CA ALA A 697 -7.66 -45.25 42.47
C ALA A 697 -8.89 -45.71 41.67
N LYS A 698 -8.94 -45.36 40.38
CA LYS A 698 -9.98 -45.75 39.40
C LYS A 698 -9.44 -45.52 37.99
N ASP A 699 -9.96 -46.28 37.04
CA ASP A 699 -9.74 -45.98 35.62
C ASP A 699 -10.36 -44.61 35.28
N LEU A 700 -9.72 -43.89 34.35
CA LEU A 700 -10.20 -42.64 33.80
C LEU A 700 -10.05 -42.65 32.28
N THR A 701 -11.11 -42.19 31.61
CA THR A 701 -11.03 -41.70 30.23
C THR A 701 -11.06 -40.18 30.33
N ILE A 702 -10.05 -39.52 29.75
CA ILE A 702 -9.94 -38.06 29.70
C ILE A 702 -9.99 -37.68 28.22
N SER A 703 -11.01 -36.94 27.82
CA SER A 703 -11.24 -36.62 26.42
C SER A 703 -10.58 -35.30 26.05
N ALA A 704 -9.95 -35.25 24.88
CA ALA A 704 -9.50 -33.98 24.31
C ALA A 704 -10.72 -33.11 23.97
N THR A 705 -10.66 -31.83 24.36
CA THR A 705 -11.64 -30.84 23.90
C THR A 705 -11.04 -29.97 22.82
N TRP A 706 -11.87 -29.63 21.85
CA TRP A 706 -11.47 -28.93 20.65
C TRP A 706 -12.42 -27.75 20.41
N SER A 707 -11.86 -26.60 20.07
CA SER A 707 -12.58 -25.61 19.27
C SER A 707 -12.28 -25.89 17.80
N ILE A 708 -13.33 -26.01 16.99
CA ILE A 708 -13.16 -26.01 15.53
C ILE A 708 -12.54 -24.69 15.10
N ASN A 709 -11.49 -24.74 14.28
CA ASN A 709 -10.86 -23.50 13.84
C ASN A 709 -11.72 -22.87 12.76
N SER A 710 -11.97 -21.57 12.89
CA SER A 710 -12.52 -20.77 11.81
C SER A 710 -11.39 -20.14 11.01
N TYR A 711 -11.50 -20.23 9.70
CA TYR A 711 -10.57 -19.70 8.72
C TYR A 711 -11.31 -18.71 7.83
N VAL A 712 -10.63 -17.63 7.44
CA VAL A 712 -11.22 -16.63 6.54
C VAL A 712 -11.12 -17.15 5.11
N ILE A 713 -12.23 -17.07 4.38
CA ILE A 713 -12.26 -17.06 2.92
C ILE A 713 -12.35 -15.60 2.50
N SER A 714 -11.31 -15.09 1.86
CA SER A 714 -11.30 -13.75 1.28
C SER A 714 -11.53 -13.84 -0.23
N PHE A 715 -12.34 -12.93 -0.76
CA PHE A 715 -12.70 -12.90 -2.18
C PHE A 715 -12.04 -11.71 -2.87
N GLU A 716 -11.17 -11.98 -3.84
CA GLU A 716 -10.48 -10.93 -4.59
C GLU A 716 -11.05 -10.82 -6.02
N GLY A 717 -11.23 -9.59 -6.49
CA GLY A 717 -11.77 -9.31 -7.83
C GLY A 717 -13.30 -9.35 -7.97
N CYS A 718 -14.06 -9.38 -6.87
CA CYS A 718 -15.52 -9.24 -6.83
C CYS A 718 -15.99 -8.50 -5.55
N GLU A 719 -17.29 -8.15 -5.46
CA GLU A 719 -17.88 -7.47 -4.29
C GLU A 719 -18.52 -8.45 -3.28
N LEU A 720 -17.94 -9.64 -3.06
CA LEU A 720 -18.36 -10.53 -1.98
C LEU A 720 -17.61 -10.19 -0.70
N ASP A 721 -18.33 -10.07 0.43
CA ASP A 721 -17.73 -9.90 1.75
C ASP A 721 -16.94 -11.14 2.18
N ASP A 722 -15.81 -10.95 2.88
CA ASP A 722 -15.02 -12.01 3.50
C ASP A 722 -15.87 -12.91 4.40
N MET A 723 -15.78 -14.22 4.19
CA MET A 723 -16.56 -15.22 4.93
C MET A 723 -15.70 -15.97 5.95
N VAL A 724 -16.10 -15.94 7.22
CA VAL A 724 -15.46 -16.72 8.28
C VAL A 724 -16.11 -18.10 8.33
N VAL A 725 -15.35 -19.15 8.00
CA VAL A 725 -15.87 -20.52 7.82
C VAL A 725 -15.18 -21.50 8.76
N GLU A 726 -15.94 -22.36 9.42
CA GLU A 726 -15.41 -23.45 10.24
C GLU A 726 -14.78 -24.55 9.36
N PHE A 727 -13.63 -25.07 9.80
CA PHE A 727 -12.92 -26.18 9.16
C PHE A 727 -13.84 -27.35 8.76
N GLY A 728 -13.66 -27.90 7.56
CA GLY A 728 -14.44 -29.04 7.08
C GLY A 728 -15.87 -28.73 6.63
N THR A 729 -16.35 -27.48 6.75
CA THR A 729 -17.62 -27.05 6.14
C THR A 729 -17.57 -27.22 4.62
N VAL A 730 -18.59 -27.82 4.02
CA VAL A 730 -18.69 -27.96 2.55
C VAL A 730 -18.85 -26.58 1.92
N LEU A 731 -18.02 -26.28 0.92
CA LEU A 731 -18.01 -24.97 0.27
C LEU A 731 -18.97 -24.96 -0.93
N ASP A 732 -20.07 -24.21 -0.79
CA ASP A 732 -21.05 -23.92 -1.85
C ASP A 732 -21.04 -22.41 -2.09
N LEU A 733 -20.05 -21.96 -2.88
CA LEU A 733 -19.81 -20.53 -3.14
C LEU A 733 -20.78 -20.03 -4.21
N THR A 734 -21.40 -18.88 -3.98
CA THR A 734 -22.29 -18.25 -4.98
C THR A 734 -21.45 -17.54 -6.05
N ASP A 735 -21.73 -17.81 -7.33
CA ASP A 735 -21.06 -17.14 -8.45
C ASP A 735 -21.25 -15.61 -8.36
N PRO A 736 -20.17 -14.81 -8.34
CA PRO A 736 -20.26 -13.35 -8.31
C PRO A 736 -20.75 -12.79 -9.65
N THR A 737 -21.30 -11.58 -9.64
CA THR A 737 -21.76 -10.88 -10.87
C THR A 737 -21.01 -9.58 -11.08
N ARG A 738 -20.71 -9.26 -12.34
CA ARG A 738 -19.98 -8.05 -12.76
C ARG A 738 -20.54 -7.57 -14.10
N ILE A 739 -20.88 -6.28 -14.20
CA ILE A 739 -21.50 -5.73 -15.42
C ILE A 739 -20.49 -5.78 -16.58
N GLY A 740 -20.89 -6.40 -17.71
CA GLY A 740 -20.08 -6.50 -18.93
C GLY A 740 -19.03 -7.61 -18.95
N TYR A 741 -18.99 -8.47 -17.92
CA TYR A 741 -18.08 -9.59 -17.82
C TYR A 741 -18.81 -10.86 -17.35
N ASP A 742 -18.58 -11.96 -18.05
CA ASP A 742 -19.03 -13.29 -17.63
C ASP A 742 -18.06 -13.87 -16.60
N PHE A 743 -18.60 -14.46 -15.52
CA PHE A 743 -17.81 -15.18 -14.53
C PHE A 743 -17.33 -16.51 -15.12
N THR A 744 -16.02 -16.70 -15.21
CA THR A 744 -15.42 -17.91 -15.80
C THR A 744 -15.02 -18.97 -14.78
N GLY A 745 -15.19 -18.68 -13.49
CA GLY A 745 -14.78 -19.50 -12.37
C GLY A 745 -13.81 -18.79 -11.43
N TRP A 746 -13.42 -19.47 -10.37
CA TRP A 746 -12.33 -19.04 -9.49
C TRP A 746 -10.98 -19.48 -10.10
N TYR A 747 -9.93 -18.67 -9.92
CA TYR A 747 -8.59 -18.97 -10.45
C TYR A 747 -8.01 -20.25 -9.83
N GLU A 748 -8.27 -20.43 -8.53
CA GLU A 748 -7.95 -21.59 -7.74
C GLU A 748 -9.09 -22.63 -7.79
N GLU A 749 -8.77 -23.92 -7.86
CA GLU A 749 -9.80 -24.97 -7.72
C GLU A 749 -10.44 -24.90 -6.33
N VAL A 750 -11.76 -24.68 -6.27
CA VAL A 750 -12.51 -24.67 -5.01
C VAL A 750 -12.49 -26.08 -4.40
N PRO A 751 -11.90 -26.27 -3.21
CA PRO A 751 -11.91 -27.56 -2.54
C PRO A 751 -13.31 -27.86 -2.01
N ILE A 752 -13.69 -29.13 -2.01
CA ILE A 752 -15.04 -29.60 -1.62
C ILE A 752 -15.44 -29.13 -0.19
N SER A 753 -14.45 -28.91 0.68
CA SER A 753 -14.66 -28.43 2.06
C SER A 753 -13.51 -27.56 2.54
N MET A 754 -13.77 -26.66 3.49
CA MET A 754 -12.79 -25.73 4.05
C MET A 754 -11.56 -26.47 4.64
N PRO A 755 -10.33 -26.20 4.16
CA PRO A 755 -9.11 -26.81 4.68
C PRO A 755 -8.61 -26.12 5.95
N ASP A 756 -7.47 -26.58 6.48
CA ASP A 756 -6.87 -26.16 7.76
C ASP A 756 -6.08 -24.84 7.69
N HIS A 757 -6.44 -23.97 6.76
CA HIS A 757 -5.82 -22.67 6.50
C HIS A 757 -6.82 -21.74 5.82
N GLY A 758 -6.57 -20.42 5.89
CA GLY A 758 -7.35 -19.43 5.15
C GLY A 758 -7.23 -19.64 3.63
N LEU A 759 -8.29 -19.32 2.90
CA LEU A 759 -8.33 -19.39 1.44
C LEU A 759 -8.55 -18.00 0.86
N THR A 760 -7.85 -17.72 -0.23
CA THR A 760 -8.13 -16.56 -1.08
C THR A 760 -8.62 -17.10 -2.41
N PHE A 761 -9.79 -16.65 -2.87
CA PHE A 761 -10.30 -16.99 -4.19
C PHE A 761 -10.31 -15.75 -5.07
N THR A 762 -9.62 -15.84 -6.21
CA THR A 762 -9.56 -14.76 -7.19
C THR A 762 -10.60 -15.00 -8.27
N ALA A 763 -11.60 -14.12 -8.39
CA ALA A 763 -12.64 -14.24 -9.40
C ALA A 763 -12.06 -14.00 -10.81
N THR A 764 -12.19 -14.98 -11.71
CA THR A 764 -11.79 -14.83 -13.12
C THR A 764 -12.97 -14.42 -13.98
N TRP A 765 -12.68 -13.51 -14.93
CA TRP A 765 -13.68 -12.82 -15.72
C TRP A 765 -13.30 -12.85 -17.20
N SER A 766 -14.23 -13.19 -18.08
CA SER A 766 -14.11 -12.92 -19.53
C SER A 766 -15.00 -11.75 -19.91
N ALA A 767 -14.44 -10.77 -20.64
CA ALA A 767 -15.24 -9.69 -21.21
C ALA A 767 -16.28 -10.25 -22.18
N CYS A 768 -17.53 -9.76 -22.09
CA CYS A 768 -18.57 -10.17 -23.02
C CYS A 768 -18.24 -9.66 -24.44
N LYS A 769 -18.53 -10.48 -25.46
CA LYS A 769 -18.34 -10.10 -26.87
C LYS A 769 -19.53 -9.29 -27.36
N VAL A 770 -19.27 -8.10 -27.91
CA VAL A 770 -20.28 -7.19 -28.46
C VAL A 770 -20.19 -7.21 -29.98
N HIS A 771 -21.32 -7.42 -30.64
CA HIS A 771 -21.42 -7.36 -32.10
C HIS A 771 -21.78 -5.93 -32.55
N VAL A 772 -20.93 -5.37 -33.40
CA VAL A 772 -21.03 -4.00 -33.91
C VAL A 772 -21.26 -4.06 -35.42
N GLY A 773 -22.46 -3.72 -35.87
CA GLY A 773 -22.82 -3.67 -37.29
C GLY A 773 -22.67 -2.28 -37.90
N PHE A 774 -22.52 -2.20 -39.22
CA PHE A 774 -22.36 -0.94 -39.93
C PHE A 774 -23.60 -0.62 -40.79
N HIS A 775 -24.29 0.48 -40.46
CA HIS A 775 -25.59 0.81 -41.03
C HIS A 775 -25.49 1.13 -42.53
N GLY A 776 -26.26 0.39 -43.33
CA GLY A 776 -26.22 0.45 -44.80
C GLY A 776 -25.18 -0.47 -45.45
N PHE A 777 -24.47 -1.28 -44.66
CA PHE A 777 -23.42 -2.19 -45.13
C PHE A 777 -23.55 -3.56 -44.43
N ASP A 778 -24.62 -4.30 -44.73
CA ASP A 778 -24.99 -5.56 -44.05
C ASP A 778 -23.94 -6.70 -44.12
N GLU A 779 -22.88 -6.55 -44.93
CA GLU A 779 -21.73 -7.48 -45.00
C GLU A 779 -20.56 -7.08 -44.07
N LEU A 780 -20.65 -5.94 -43.39
CA LEU A 780 -19.64 -5.44 -42.44
C LEU A 780 -20.12 -5.65 -41.00
N GLU A 781 -19.33 -6.40 -40.23
CA GLU A 781 -19.52 -6.68 -38.82
C GLU A 781 -18.15 -6.64 -38.12
N LEU A 782 -18.13 -6.09 -36.91
CA LEU A 782 -16.98 -6.08 -36.01
C LEU A 782 -17.40 -6.73 -34.69
N ILE A 783 -16.66 -7.75 -34.25
CA ILE A 783 -16.84 -8.36 -32.93
C ILE A 783 -15.71 -7.86 -32.05
N VAL A 784 -16.05 -7.20 -30.94
CA VAL A 784 -15.09 -6.59 -30.03
C VAL A 784 -15.46 -6.91 -28.58
N ASP A 785 -14.45 -7.06 -27.73
CA ASP A 785 -14.65 -7.39 -26.33
C ASP A 785 -15.03 -6.11 -25.55
N TYR A 786 -15.98 -6.22 -24.61
CA TYR A 786 -16.42 -5.11 -23.76
C TYR A 786 -15.23 -4.41 -23.05
N ASP A 787 -15.29 -3.08 -22.95
CA ASP A 787 -14.23 -2.19 -22.45
C ASP A 787 -12.93 -2.16 -23.30
N SER A 788 -12.91 -2.80 -24.48
CA SER A 788 -11.85 -2.62 -25.50
C SER A 788 -12.17 -1.48 -26.47
N GLU A 789 -11.16 -0.99 -27.17
CA GLU A 789 -11.28 0.00 -28.25
C GLU A 789 -11.91 -0.63 -29.51
N TYR A 790 -12.69 0.12 -30.31
CA TYR A 790 -13.29 -0.39 -31.55
C TYR A 790 -12.25 -0.84 -32.59
N GLY A 791 -11.02 -0.36 -32.55
CA GLY A 791 -9.94 -0.77 -33.46
C GLY A 791 -10.11 -0.24 -34.89
N GLU A 792 -9.54 -0.93 -35.89
CA GLU A 792 -9.60 -0.50 -37.29
C GLU A 792 -11.04 -0.54 -37.84
N LEU A 793 -11.68 0.63 -37.90
CA LEU A 793 -13.00 0.80 -38.50
C LEU A 793 -12.92 0.77 -40.04
N PRO A 794 -13.85 0.09 -40.72
CA PRO A 794 -13.82 -0.05 -42.18
C PRO A 794 -14.04 1.28 -42.89
N VAL A 795 -13.14 1.67 -43.80
CA VAL A 795 -13.32 2.84 -44.67
C VAL A 795 -14.23 2.46 -45.84
N VAL A 796 -15.37 3.11 -45.96
CA VAL A 796 -16.41 2.82 -46.97
C VAL A 796 -16.50 3.92 -48.02
N SER A 797 -16.57 3.55 -49.29
CA SER A 797 -16.67 4.50 -50.41
C SER A 797 -18.09 4.57 -50.97
N ARG A 798 -18.62 5.79 -51.17
CA ARG A 798 -19.90 6.02 -51.83
C ARG A 798 -19.70 6.95 -53.04
N PRO A 799 -20.07 6.58 -54.28
CA PRO A 799 -19.81 7.41 -55.45
C PRO A 799 -20.32 8.85 -55.32
N GLY A 800 -19.48 9.82 -55.70
CA GLY A 800 -19.76 11.25 -55.59
C GLY A 800 -19.84 11.80 -54.16
N HIS A 801 -19.44 11.01 -53.15
CA HIS A 801 -19.40 11.44 -51.76
C HIS A 801 -18.06 11.06 -51.12
N ASP A 802 -17.53 11.96 -50.30
CA ASP A 802 -16.41 11.74 -49.41
C ASP A 802 -16.91 11.16 -48.07
N PHE A 803 -16.16 10.23 -47.49
CA PHE A 803 -16.52 9.55 -46.25
C PHE A 803 -15.80 10.17 -45.06
N ARG A 804 -16.56 10.76 -44.14
CA ARG A 804 -16.05 11.57 -43.01
C ARG A 804 -16.05 10.81 -41.67
N GLY A 805 -16.29 9.50 -41.67
CA GLY A 805 -16.19 8.63 -40.49
C GLY A 805 -17.50 8.01 -40.01
N TRP A 806 -17.41 7.23 -38.93
CA TRP A 806 -18.52 6.52 -38.30
C TRP A 806 -19.04 7.26 -37.06
N TYR A 807 -20.31 7.05 -36.73
CA TYR A 807 -21.01 7.69 -35.63
C TYR A 807 -21.90 6.68 -34.88
N ALA A 808 -22.14 6.87 -33.58
CA ALA A 808 -22.97 5.98 -32.78
C ALA A 808 -24.49 6.12 -33.05
N ASP A 809 -24.89 7.14 -33.80
CA ASP A 809 -26.29 7.50 -34.01
C ASP A 809 -26.56 8.07 -35.42
N GLU A 810 -27.81 7.92 -35.89
CA GLU A 810 -28.26 8.36 -37.21
C GLU A 810 -28.27 9.89 -37.39
N SER A 811 -28.30 10.66 -36.30
CA SER A 811 -28.17 12.13 -36.33
C SER A 811 -26.72 12.62 -36.42
N LEU A 812 -25.76 11.70 -36.48
CA LEU A 812 -24.32 11.95 -36.59
C LEU A 812 -23.80 12.86 -35.45
N SER A 813 -24.32 12.66 -34.24
CA SER A 813 -24.01 13.51 -33.08
C SER A 813 -22.79 13.05 -32.28
N ILE A 814 -22.54 11.73 -32.22
CA ILE A 814 -21.43 11.12 -31.48
C ILE A 814 -20.49 10.41 -32.47
N PRO A 815 -19.32 10.98 -32.82
CA PRO A 815 -18.36 10.29 -33.69
C PRO A 815 -17.73 9.10 -32.97
N ILE A 816 -17.51 8.02 -33.72
CA ILE A 816 -16.82 6.81 -33.28
C ILE A 816 -15.57 6.64 -34.14
N VAL A 817 -14.43 6.69 -33.46
CA VAL A 817 -13.08 6.51 -34.02
C VAL A 817 -12.41 5.33 -33.33
N SER A 818 -11.27 4.87 -33.87
CA SER A 818 -10.67 3.57 -33.55
C SER A 818 -10.33 3.37 -32.06
N ASP A 819 -9.97 4.44 -31.36
CA ASP A 819 -9.56 4.48 -29.94
C ASP A 819 -10.73 4.72 -28.96
N VAL A 820 -11.97 4.82 -29.45
CA VAL A 820 -13.15 4.88 -28.56
C VAL A 820 -13.41 3.49 -27.97
N LYS A 821 -13.63 3.43 -26.65
CA LYS A 821 -13.97 2.19 -25.93
C LYS A 821 -15.44 1.77 -26.10
N VAL A 822 -15.69 0.47 -26.17
CA VAL A 822 -17.04 -0.12 -26.17
C VAL A 822 -17.58 -0.22 -24.75
N THR A 823 -18.28 0.83 -24.32
CA THR A 823 -18.87 0.93 -22.97
C THR A 823 -20.31 0.42 -22.86
N ASN A 824 -20.94 0.03 -23.97
CA ASN A 824 -22.26 -0.60 -24.00
C ASN A 824 -22.10 -2.14 -24.17
N PRO A 825 -22.53 -2.98 -23.21
CA PRO A 825 -22.40 -4.43 -23.30
C PRO A 825 -23.45 -5.11 -24.21
N SER A 826 -24.22 -4.35 -24.98
CA SER A 826 -25.23 -4.85 -25.93
C SER A 826 -24.86 -4.52 -27.37
N ASP A 827 -25.21 -5.43 -28.29
CA ASP A 827 -25.03 -5.26 -29.74
C ASP A 827 -25.68 -3.96 -30.26
N HIS A 828 -25.02 -3.30 -31.22
CA HIS A 828 -25.43 -1.99 -31.72
C HIS A 828 -24.89 -1.70 -33.13
N MET A 829 -25.28 -0.55 -33.69
CA MET A 829 -24.97 -0.15 -35.08
C MET A 829 -24.21 1.17 -35.13
N LEU A 830 -23.26 1.29 -36.06
CA LEU A 830 -22.57 2.54 -36.40
C LEU A 830 -23.07 3.12 -37.73
N TYR A 831 -23.13 4.44 -37.84
CA TYR A 831 -23.72 5.20 -38.95
C TYR A 831 -22.65 6.00 -39.69
N GLY A 832 -22.56 5.85 -41.02
CA GLY A 832 -21.51 6.47 -41.83
C GLY A 832 -21.87 7.87 -42.30
N HIS A 833 -20.98 8.84 -42.07
CA HIS A 833 -21.15 10.22 -42.56
C HIS A 833 -20.56 10.38 -43.96
N PHE A 834 -21.40 10.79 -44.92
CA PHE A 834 -21.02 11.00 -46.32
C PHE A 834 -21.34 12.43 -46.78
N VAL A 835 -20.33 13.19 -47.18
CA VAL A 835 -20.45 14.56 -47.70
C VAL A 835 -20.33 14.51 -49.22
N LYS A 836 -21.23 15.18 -49.95
CA LYS A 836 -21.22 15.18 -51.41
C LYS A 836 -20.13 16.12 -51.96
N ILE A 837 -19.44 15.71 -53.02
CA ILE A 837 -18.26 16.40 -53.58
C ILE A 837 -18.34 16.55 -55.10
N TRP A 838 -17.65 17.56 -55.64
CA TRP A 838 -17.55 17.89 -57.07
C TRP A 838 -16.12 18.28 -57.47
N ALA A 839 -15.74 18.07 -58.72
CA ALA A 839 -14.42 18.42 -59.25
C ALA A 839 -14.42 19.70 -60.10
N LEU A 840 -13.49 20.62 -59.83
CA LEU A 840 -13.16 21.76 -60.69
C LEU A 840 -11.81 21.52 -61.36
N SER A 841 -11.79 21.44 -62.69
CA SER A 841 -10.58 21.24 -63.50
C SER A 841 -10.30 22.45 -64.37
N LEU A 842 -9.20 23.14 -64.09
CA LEU A 842 -8.76 24.34 -64.82
C LEU A 842 -7.51 24.04 -65.63
N HIS A 843 -7.47 24.56 -66.86
CA HIS A 843 -6.32 24.46 -67.75
C HIS A 843 -6.01 25.82 -68.42
N PRO A 844 -4.75 26.19 -68.71
CA PRO A 844 -4.47 27.22 -69.71
C PRO A 844 -4.68 26.65 -71.12
N ASP A 845 -5.04 27.48 -72.09
CA ASP A 845 -5.17 27.05 -73.49
C ASP A 845 -3.82 26.73 -74.13
N ASP A 846 -2.78 27.42 -73.68
CA ASP A 846 -1.37 27.07 -73.87
C ASP A 846 -0.57 27.44 -72.61
N PRO A 847 0.13 26.48 -71.95
CA PRO A 847 0.96 26.75 -70.77
C PRO A 847 2.10 27.75 -70.99
N GLU A 848 2.53 28.01 -72.24
CA GLU A 848 3.51 29.06 -72.53
C GLU A 848 2.90 30.47 -72.44
N HIS A 849 1.57 30.61 -72.58
CA HIS A 849 0.89 31.92 -72.58
C HIS A 849 0.39 32.36 -71.20
N GLY A 850 0.18 31.43 -70.28
CA GLY A 850 -0.25 31.71 -68.91
C GLY A 850 -0.48 30.44 -68.10
N CYS A 851 -0.78 30.61 -66.81
CA CYS A 851 -1.13 29.54 -65.89
C CYS A 851 -2.51 29.78 -65.27
N VAL A 852 -3.06 28.74 -64.63
CA VAL A 852 -4.32 28.82 -63.89
C VAL A 852 -4.17 28.16 -62.53
N GLU A 853 -4.83 28.72 -61.52
CA GLU A 853 -4.78 28.25 -60.14
C GLU A 853 -6.21 28.12 -59.59
N GLY A 854 -6.44 27.15 -58.69
CA GLY A 854 -7.76 26.87 -58.11
C GLY A 854 -8.43 25.55 -58.52
N SER A 855 -7.77 24.67 -59.29
CA SER A 855 -8.26 23.31 -59.56
C SER A 855 -8.33 22.46 -58.28
N GLY A 856 -9.32 21.59 -58.15
CA GLY A 856 -9.47 20.72 -56.98
C GLY A 856 -10.77 19.92 -56.92
N VAL A 857 -11.00 19.24 -55.80
CA VAL A 857 -12.27 18.59 -55.45
C VAL A 857 -12.82 19.28 -54.21
N PHE A 858 -14.09 19.68 -54.24
CA PHE A 858 -14.71 20.55 -53.25
C PHE A 858 -16.08 20.02 -52.80
N ASP A 859 -16.47 20.32 -51.56
CA ASP A 859 -17.76 19.92 -51.00
C ASP A 859 -18.92 20.65 -51.73
N ASP A 860 -20.09 20.02 -51.84
CA ASP A 860 -21.25 20.51 -52.61
C ASP A 860 -21.70 21.93 -52.20
N GLY A 861 -21.67 22.86 -53.16
CA GLY A 861 -22.04 24.26 -52.96
C GLY A 861 -20.92 25.16 -52.41
N THR A 862 -19.69 24.66 -52.25
CA THR A 862 -18.49 25.45 -51.90
C THR A 862 -18.25 26.56 -52.93
N LEU A 863 -17.99 27.77 -52.46
CA LEU A 863 -17.54 28.89 -53.29
C LEU A 863 -16.04 28.73 -53.53
N VAL A 864 -15.63 28.48 -54.77
CA VAL A 864 -14.24 28.26 -55.16
C VAL A 864 -13.74 29.49 -55.90
N SER A 865 -12.64 30.08 -55.42
CA SER A 865 -11.90 31.15 -56.08
C SER A 865 -10.83 30.55 -57.01
N PHE A 866 -10.69 31.06 -58.22
CA PHE A 866 -9.70 30.62 -59.19
C PHE A 866 -9.27 31.74 -60.14
N GLU A 867 -8.02 31.70 -60.61
CA GLU A 867 -7.41 32.76 -61.41
C GLU A 867 -6.71 32.22 -62.67
N ALA A 868 -6.63 33.07 -63.70
CA ALA A 868 -5.81 32.90 -64.89
C ALA A 868 -4.75 34.01 -65.04
N VAL A 869 -3.50 33.69 -64.69
CA VAL A 869 -2.37 34.63 -64.75
C VAL A 869 -1.68 34.54 -66.12
N ALA A 870 -1.55 35.68 -66.81
CA ALA A 870 -0.90 35.74 -68.12
C ALA A 870 0.63 35.87 -68.01
N ASN A 871 1.37 35.13 -68.82
CA ASN A 871 2.83 35.24 -68.91
C ASN A 871 3.26 36.51 -69.64
N GLU A 872 4.52 36.94 -69.45
CA GLU A 872 5.06 38.19 -70.02
C GLU A 872 4.85 38.28 -71.55
N GLY A 873 4.20 39.36 -72.00
CA GLY A 873 3.87 39.58 -73.41
C GLY A 873 2.54 38.97 -73.88
N PHE A 874 1.79 38.34 -72.98
CA PHE A 874 0.43 37.87 -73.20
C PHE A 874 -0.57 38.59 -72.28
N ALA A 875 -1.85 38.53 -72.63
CA ALA A 875 -2.96 38.99 -71.84
C ALA A 875 -4.03 37.89 -71.81
N PHE A 876 -4.66 37.72 -70.66
CA PHE A 876 -5.86 36.90 -70.53
C PHE A 876 -7.00 37.51 -71.37
N ILE A 877 -7.77 36.66 -72.04
CA ILE A 877 -8.87 37.07 -72.93
C ILE A 877 -10.22 36.62 -72.39
N ARG A 878 -10.34 35.34 -72.02
CA ARG A 878 -11.56 34.75 -71.44
C ARG A 878 -11.36 33.31 -70.99
N TRP A 879 -12.26 32.82 -70.15
CA TRP A 879 -12.50 31.40 -69.92
C TRP A 879 -13.33 30.78 -71.06
N THR A 880 -13.35 29.45 -71.16
CA THR A 880 -14.10 28.70 -72.18
C THR A 880 -15.60 28.96 -72.16
N ASP A 881 -16.18 29.13 -70.98
CA ASP A 881 -17.59 29.52 -70.77
C ASP A 881 -17.91 30.97 -71.20
N GLY A 882 -16.88 31.76 -71.54
CA GLY A 882 -16.99 33.10 -72.09
C GLY A 882 -16.76 34.24 -71.12
N ASN A 883 -16.55 33.97 -69.82
CA ASN A 883 -16.25 35.00 -68.83
C ASN A 883 -14.87 35.64 -69.13
N ARG A 884 -14.76 36.98 -69.05
CA ARG A 884 -13.55 37.77 -69.35
C ARG A 884 -12.77 38.23 -68.11
N ASP A 885 -13.24 37.92 -66.93
CA ASP A 885 -12.53 38.21 -65.68
C ASP A 885 -11.49 37.09 -65.44
N PRO A 886 -10.19 37.41 -65.28
CA PRO A 886 -9.14 36.42 -65.05
C PRO A 886 -9.31 35.73 -63.69
N GLU A 887 -9.61 36.51 -62.65
CA GLU A 887 -10.03 36.05 -61.33
C GLU A 887 -11.53 35.78 -61.31
N ARG A 888 -11.96 34.68 -60.67
CA ARG A 888 -13.36 34.27 -60.57
C ARG A 888 -13.66 33.58 -59.25
N GLU A 889 -14.88 33.78 -58.79
CA GLU A 889 -15.50 32.94 -57.77
C GLU A 889 -16.72 32.22 -58.35
N LEU A 890 -16.88 30.93 -58.04
CA LEU A 890 -18.05 30.15 -58.47
C LEU A 890 -18.42 29.12 -57.40
N ARG A 891 -19.72 28.96 -57.14
CA ARG A 891 -20.21 27.83 -56.34
C ARG A 891 -20.21 26.57 -57.19
N LEU A 892 -19.49 25.55 -56.74
CA LEU A 892 -19.42 24.27 -57.43
C LEU A 892 -20.61 23.39 -57.02
N ASP A 893 -21.56 23.20 -57.92
CA ASP A 893 -22.78 22.40 -57.75
C ASP A 893 -22.85 21.17 -58.70
N SER A 894 -21.77 20.99 -59.47
CA SER A 894 -21.56 19.96 -60.49
C SER A 894 -20.08 19.94 -60.87
N ASP A 895 -19.60 18.83 -61.47
CA ASP A 895 -18.25 18.77 -62.01
C ASP A 895 -18.09 19.79 -63.15
N LEU A 896 -17.04 20.62 -63.08
CA LEU A 896 -16.83 21.74 -64.01
C LEU A 896 -15.40 21.74 -64.57
N GLU A 897 -15.29 21.92 -65.88
CA GLU A 897 -14.01 22.05 -66.58
C GLU A 897 -13.96 23.39 -67.33
N LEU A 898 -12.92 24.19 -67.07
CA LEU A 898 -12.72 25.50 -67.69
C LEU A 898 -11.29 25.63 -68.24
N THR A 899 -11.16 26.34 -69.36
CA THR A 899 -9.85 26.66 -69.95
C THR A 899 -9.68 28.17 -70.07
N ALA A 900 -8.58 28.71 -69.54
CA ALA A 900 -8.20 30.10 -69.69
C ALA A 900 -7.56 30.34 -71.06
N VAL A 901 -8.11 31.27 -71.83
CA VAL A 901 -7.65 31.62 -73.18
C VAL A 901 -6.79 32.88 -73.12
N PHE A 902 -5.55 32.80 -73.58
CA PHE A 902 -4.59 33.90 -73.59
C PHE A 902 -4.26 34.36 -75.02
N SER A 903 -3.86 35.61 -75.21
CA SER A 903 -3.41 36.14 -76.51
C SER A 903 -2.26 37.13 -76.37
N ARG A 904 -1.45 37.24 -77.41
CA ARG A 904 -0.21 38.03 -77.40
C ARG A 904 -0.50 39.54 -77.50
N VAL A 905 0.14 40.33 -76.64
CA VAL A 905 0.09 41.80 -76.65
C VAL A 905 1.10 42.35 -77.65
N ARG A 906 0.75 43.42 -78.37
CA ARG A 906 1.63 44.14 -79.31
C ARG A 906 1.60 45.64 -79.04
N THR A 907 2.74 46.30 -79.06
CA THR A 907 2.82 47.75 -78.82
C THR A 907 2.95 48.54 -80.13
N ILE A 908 2.18 49.60 -80.29
CA ILE A 908 2.24 50.57 -81.38
C ILE A 908 2.93 51.85 -80.87
N SER A 909 4.04 52.23 -81.51
CA SER A 909 4.76 53.48 -81.21
C SER A 909 4.35 54.60 -82.18
N LEU A 910 3.71 55.65 -81.67
CA LEU A 910 3.37 56.86 -82.42
C LEU A 910 4.40 57.96 -82.16
N MET A 911 4.92 58.60 -83.22
CA MET A 911 5.91 59.67 -83.12
C MET A 911 5.31 61.00 -83.55
N THR A 912 5.49 62.05 -82.75
CA THR A 912 5.14 63.44 -83.08
C THR A 912 6.36 64.36 -82.90
N ASP A 913 6.24 65.58 -83.42
CA ASP A 913 7.20 66.69 -83.23
C ASP A 913 7.50 67.00 -81.74
N THR A 914 6.67 66.51 -80.81
CA THR A 914 6.75 66.79 -79.37
C THR A 914 7.09 65.56 -78.51
N GLY A 915 7.14 64.35 -79.07
CA GLY A 915 7.51 63.14 -78.32
C GLY A 915 7.06 61.82 -78.97
N VAL A 916 7.33 60.71 -78.28
CA VAL A 916 6.84 59.37 -78.65
C VAL A 916 5.75 58.97 -77.67
N ARG A 917 4.62 58.44 -78.18
CA ARG A 917 3.54 57.84 -77.37
C ARG A 917 3.38 56.38 -77.76
N MET A 918 3.46 55.49 -76.78
CA MET A 918 3.20 54.06 -76.94
C MET A 918 1.72 53.79 -76.67
N LEU A 919 1.11 52.87 -77.42
CA LEU A 919 -0.19 52.26 -77.11
C LEU A 919 -0.06 50.75 -77.21
N ASP A 920 -0.43 50.03 -76.16
CA ASP A 920 -0.51 48.58 -76.18
C ASP A 920 -1.83 48.13 -76.79
N CYS A 921 -1.76 47.10 -77.63
CA CYS A 921 -2.83 46.62 -78.49
C CYS A 921 -2.89 45.08 -78.37
N PRO A 922 -3.92 44.52 -77.74
CA PRO A 922 -4.21 43.10 -77.82
C PRO A 922 -4.40 42.70 -79.29
N THR A 923 -3.81 41.58 -79.73
CA THR A 923 -3.84 41.20 -81.14
C THR A 923 -5.29 40.86 -81.56
N GLY A 924 -5.91 41.70 -82.39
CA GLY A 924 -7.25 41.47 -82.95
C GLY A 924 -8.37 42.44 -82.51
N GLU A 925 -8.10 43.40 -81.61
CA GLU A 925 -9.05 44.46 -81.27
C GLU A 925 -8.66 45.81 -81.88
N SER A 926 -9.64 46.63 -82.27
CA SER A 926 -9.41 47.89 -82.98
C SER A 926 -9.09 49.07 -82.05
N VAL A 927 -7.81 49.45 -81.95
CA VAL A 927 -7.38 50.60 -81.14
C VAL A 927 -7.48 51.91 -81.96
N PRO A 928 -8.23 52.93 -81.51
CA PRO A 928 -8.32 54.22 -82.19
C PRO A 928 -7.03 55.05 -82.00
N LEU A 929 -6.52 55.62 -83.09
CA LEU A 929 -5.38 56.54 -83.01
C LEU A 929 -5.81 57.89 -82.42
N PRO A 930 -4.99 58.52 -81.54
CA PRO A 930 -5.32 59.81 -80.95
C PRO A 930 -5.30 60.95 -81.98
N THR A 931 -6.16 61.94 -81.78
CA THR A 931 -6.14 63.21 -82.52
C THR A 931 -5.15 64.20 -81.86
N CYS A 932 -4.42 64.98 -82.67
CA CYS A 932 -3.46 65.96 -82.18
C CYS A 932 -4.01 67.40 -82.27
N ASP A 933 -4.56 67.91 -81.17
CA ASP A 933 -5.16 69.27 -81.09
C ASP A 933 -4.13 70.37 -80.73
N HIS A 934 -2.96 70.37 -81.38
CA HIS A 934 -1.96 71.42 -81.16
C HIS A 934 -2.06 72.51 -82.23
N SER A 935 -2.77 73.58 -81.89
CA SER A 935 -3.14 74.71 -82.75
C SER A 935 -1.97 75.63 -83.13
N LYS A 936 -1.00 75.10 -83.89
CA LYS A 936 0.08 75.88 -84.51
C LYS A 936 -0.52 76.75 -85.63
N LYS A 937 -0.84 78.01 -85.30
CA LYS A 937 -1.57 78.99 -86.13
C LYS A 937 -1.10 78.98 -87.60
N GLY A 938 -1.91 78.37 -88.48
CA GLY A 938 -1.61 78.19 -89.91
C GLY A 938 -1.45 76.74 -90.39
N PHE A 939 -1.54 75.74 -89.51
CA PHE A 939 -1.44 74.30 -89.84
C PHE A 939 -2.62 73.50 -89.27
N GLU A 940 -2.98 72.40 -89.93
CA GLU A 940 -4.08 71.48 -89.58
C GLU A 940 -3.54 70.03 -89.47
N PHE A 941 -4.03 69.26 -88.48
CA PHE A 941 -3.67 67.85 -88.36
C PHE A 941 -4.48 66.99 -89.33
N ILE A 942 -3.86 66.59 -90.43
CA ILE A 942 -4.51 65.86 -91.54
C ILE A 942 -4.29 64.33 -91.49
N GLY A 943 -3.86 63.78 -90.35
CA GLY A 943 -3.75 62.34 -90.10
C GLY A 943 -2.33 61.77 -89.99
N TRP A 944 -2.26 60.50 -89.58
CA TRP A 944 -1.03 59.75 -89.29
C TRP A 944 -0.40 59.12 -90.56
N THR A 945 0.84 58.67 -90.47
CA THR A 945 1.53 57.94 -91.57
C THR A 945 2.54 56.93 -91.04
N ASP A 946 2.66 55.79 -91.72
CA ASP A 946 3.69 54.76 -91.50
C ASP A 946 4.93 54.95 -92.39
N GLY A 947 5.01 56.07 -93.12
CA GLY A 947 6.04 56.34 -94.12
C GLY A 947 5.80 55.71 -95.50
N LYS A 948 4.71 54.93 -95.68
CA LYS A 948 4.31 54.33 -96.97
C LYS A 948 2.95 54.83 -97.44
N GLN A 949 2.00 55.01 -96.53
CA GLN A 949 0.66 55.56 -96.78
C GLN A 949 0.21 56.50 -95.67
N ARG A 950 -0.86 57.25 -95.91
CA ARG A 950 -1.41 58.25 -94.98
C ARG A 950 -2.80 57.83 -94.53
N TYR A 951 -3.01 57.88 -93.22
CA TYR A 951 -4.21 57.42 -92.54
C TYR A 951 -4.99 58.64 -92.01
N PRO A 952 -6.29 58.79 -92.31
CA PRO A 952 -7.11 59.86 -91.73
C PRO A 952 -7.06 59.88 -90.20
N ALA A 953 -7.32 61.05 -89.59
CA ALA A 953 -7.28 61.23 -88.14
C ALA A 953 -8.26 60.33 -87.35
N SER A 954 -9.26 59.75 -88.00
CA SER A 954 -10.25 58.82 -87.45
C SER A 954 -9.91 57.33 -87.63
N SER A 955 -8.68 57.00 -88.02
CA SER A 955 -8.29 55.61 -88.31
C SER A 955 -8.07 54.78 -87.04
N GLN A 956 -8.49 53.52 -87.10
CA GLN A 956 -8.21 52.49 -86.09
C GLN A 956 -7.18 51.50 -86.64
N PHE A 957 -6.36 50.92 -85.76
CA PHE A 957 -5.45 49.80 -86.06
C PHE A 957 -5.93 48.52 -85.36
N ILE A 958 -5.71 47.36 -86.00
CA ILE A 958 -6.04 46.00 -85.54
C ILE A 958 -4.76 45.15 -85.61
#